data_AF-A0A8C6P3Y2-F1
#
_entry.id   AF-A0A8C6P3Y2-F1
#
_cell.length_a   1.000
_cell.length_b   1.000
_cell.length_c   1.000
_cell.angle_alpha   90.00
_cell.angle_beta   90.00
_cell.angle_gamma   90.00
#
_symmetry.space_group_name_H-M   'P 1'
#
loop_
_entity.id
_entity.type
_entity.pdbx_description
1 polymer ?
#
loop_
_entity_poly.entity_id
_entity_poly.type
_entity_poly.pdbx_seq_one_letter_code
_entity_poly.pdbx_strand_id
1 'polypeptide(L)'
;MEVSLVCEGLREKLLSNTDGSLEEFQLVVNELAGDKSMDRIRMEYEKLLSALKKSRDSEKILMLKCRELNAEIVSASKAAAALKLSQEDQAALKPLKMELDEAWKMVATAHDKQEKDSETLKNLKEDISNLTKTTFQQPESSEDHQQYSHLTHGYFYAQLQQELQVQQNEISRETRTKEKLVKEVKQLHADMENKMADNRVLGLQSQKVKEEKQKLEQQLTELKMLQERSIRDLEQLQMKNAKLQQECEHLSSAKERLSLENQQTANKLKVREEEVSLMHQEVAKQTKMRKVLQKKLHQVEDQKAEADVQKERLKAHTAALEKDLESFRNQMGSDKKARDEMIRERDLLHKNMIRAVQSTEKQQSLVKVLEQDKKVLENEISAYIKEAQMQRKAIHQLEKERDHYINETNSLMQRVQQNIRDAEVREMEVFDWRKKVTEAESKVKQQENLLESVVSERNLYSRNLTETQIAEMKRKMKIMTNQVTQLKYEIIGKEEAIAKDQQENKHLRKSSEALKEELQETKLQLDKTRQIVDSQKAEEQNLQKVIANIKSEQIQQNKQLEKVSGETESLSKQLLQRNNERALLYEKIKIQQSVLSNGDFHYNQRLEDIRLLKMEIKQLNQKKTIIDKSLPNTEKLRTELFHLQKELLREKARSSILEEQLKPINIHRWRRLEGSDPGKYQLIQKIQSLQKRLIVKTQELEERELLLQEKEKLYVELKHVLARRPGPEAAEQLQRYQWTIRDRTKKLKALTAELLILDLRMKEFKSENQRLENELANVKYLHQKKALQVGFTCM
;
A
#
# COMPACT_ATOMS: atom_id res chain seq x y z
N MET A 1 -24.95 -0.99 -25.92
CA MET A 1 -24.99 -2.17 -25.04
C MET A 1 -23.59 -2.59 -24.58
N GLU A 2 -22.61 -2.76 -25.47
CA GLU A 2 -21.27 -3.28 -25.14
C GLU A 2 -20.59 -2.59 -23.94
N VAL A 3 -20.62 -1.25 -23.86
CA VAL A 3 -20.06 -0.50 -22.71
C VAL A 3 -20.73 -0.85 -21.37
N SER A 4 -22.02 -1.20 -21.37
CA SER A 4 -22.72 -1.65 -20.14
C SER A 4 -22.28 -3.05 -19.74
N LEU A 5 -22.25 -3.98 -20.70
CA LEU A 5 -21.87 -5.39 -20.47
C LEU A 5 -20.40 -5.51 -20.01
N VAL A 6 -19.50 -4.68 -20.55
CA VAL A 6 -18.10 -4.61 -20.10
C VAL A 6 -18.02 -4.07 -18.66
N CYS A 7 -18.78 -3.03 -18.32
CA CYS A 7 -18.82 -2.48 -16.96
C CYS A 7 -19.43 -3.46 -15.94
N GLU A 8 -20.50 -4.18 -16.28
CA GLU A 8 -21.10 -5.19 -15.40
C GLU A 8 -20.18 -6.42 -15.24
N GLY A 9 -19.62 -6.94 -16.33
CA GLY A 9 -18.67 -8.06 -16.30
C GLY A 9 -17.34 -7.76 -15.59
N LEU A 10 -16.95 -6.49 -15.49
CA LEU A 10 -15.84 -6.04 -14.63
C LEU A 10 -16.28 -5.88 -13.16
N ARG A 11 -17.48 -5.37 -12.89
CA ARG A 11 -18.02 -5.25 -11.52
C ARG A 11 -18.26 -6.61 -10.85
N GLU A 12 -18.80 -7.60 -11.56
CA GLU A 12 -19.00 -8.93 -10.96
C GLU A 12 -17.67 -9.66 -10.70
N LYS A 13 -16.62 -9.39 -11.49
CA LYS A 13 -15.26 -9.86 -11.20
C LYS A 13 -14.63 -9.18 -9.98
N LEU A 14 -14.93 -7.90 -9.73
CA LEU A 14 -14.52 -7.21 -8.51
C LEU A 14 -15.29 -7.71 -7.26
N LEU A 15 -16.60 -7.97 -7.39
CA LEU A 15 -17.41 -8.52 -6.30
C LEU A 15 -17.04 -9.96 -5.95
N SER A 16 -16.77 -10.82 -6.94
CA SER A 16 -16.32 -12.20 -6.70
C SER A 16 -14.91 -12.27 -6.11
N ASN A 17 -13.93 -11.53 -6.65
CA ASN A 17 -12.59 -11.45 -6.07
C ASN A 17 -12.60 -10.95 -4.61
N THR A 18 -13.54 -10.07 -4.26
CA THR A 18 -13.63 -9.55 -2.89
C THR A 18 -14.36 -10.47 -1.92
N ASP A 19 -15.27 -11.38 -2.34
CA ASP A 19 -15.87 -12.35 -1.39
C ASP A 19 -14.76 -13.35 -0.96
N GLY A 20 -13.92 -13.83 -1.89
CA GLY A 20 -12.75 -14.65 -1.57
C GLY A 20 -11.77 -13.98 -0.59
N SER A 21 -11.44 -12.69 -0.79
CA SER A 21 -10.59 -11.94 0.15
C SER A 21 -11.15 -11.88 1.58
N LEU A 22 -12.46 -12.00 1.74
CA LEU A 22 -13.12 -11.91 3.04
C LEU A 22 -13.09 -13.26 3.78
N GLU A 23 -13.10 -14.37 3.05
CA GLU A 23 -12.78 -15.70 3.57
C GLU A 23 -11.29 -15.79 3.95
N GLU A 24 -10.38 -15.26 3.13
CA GLU A 24 -8.94 -15.16 3.43
C GLU A 24 -8.68 -14.35 4.71
N PHE A 25 -9.30 -13.18 4.88
CA PHE A 25 -9.18 -12.41 6.13
C PHE A 25 -9.78 -13.14 7.35
N GLN A 26 -10.85 -13.92 7.16
CA GLN A 26 -11.44 -14.72 8.24
C GLN A 26 -10.53 -15.91 8.63
N LEU A 27 -9.82 -16.52 7.68
CA LEU A 27 -8.78 -17.52 7.94
C LEU A 27 -7.62 -16.92 8.74
N VAL A 28 -7.12 -15.73 8.35
CA VAL A 28 -6.07 -15.02 9.10
C VAL A 28 -6.49 -14.71 10.55
N VAL A 29 -7.75 -14.31 10.80
CA VAL A 29 -8.27 -14.14 12.17
C VAL A 29 -8.27 -15.45 12.96
N ASN A 30 -8.61 -16.57 12.30
CA ASN A 30 -8.63 -17.90 12.93
C ASN A 30 -7.22 -18.42 13.22
N GLU A 31 -6.23 -18.16 12.35
CA GLU A 31 -4.81 -18.48 12.60
C GLU A 31 -4.27 -17.63 13.77
N LEU A 32 -4.58 -16.34 13.81
CA LEU A 32 -4.27 -15.43 14.92
C LEU A 32 -5.03 -15.76 16.23
N ALA A 33 -5.97 -16.71 16.22
CA ALA A 33 -6.61 -17.21 17.44
C ALA A 33 -5.77 -18.28 18.16
N GLY A 34 -4.74 -18.84 17.51
CA GLY A 34 -3.83 -19.83 18.10
C GLY A 34 -2.78 -19.24 19.06
N ASP A 35 -2.45 -17.95 18.94
CA ASP A 35 -1.38 -17.31 19.72
C ASP A 35 -1.89 -16.14 20.58
N LYS A 36 -1.81 -16.31 21.90
CA LYS A 36 -2.21 -15.32 22.91
C LYS A 36 -1.36 -14.04 22.89
N SER A 37 -0.12 -14.09 22.39
CA SER A 37 0.69 -12.89 22.22
C SER A 37 0.12 -11.94 21.17
N MET A 38 -0.65 -12.48 20.22
CA MET A 38 -1.27 -11.76 19.11
C MET A 38 -2.70 -11.30 19.41
N ASP A 39 -3.28 -11.58 20.59
CA ASP A 39 -4.66 -11.23 20.98
C ASP A 39 -5.02 -9.76 20.68
N ARG A 40 -4.10 -8.81 20.95
CA ARG A 40 -4.31 -7.38 20.65
C ARG A 40 -4.38 -7.10 19.14
N ILE A 41 -3.53 -7.75 18.35
CA ILE A 41 -3.53 -7.60 16.90
C ILE A 41 -4.78 -8.24 16.32
N ARG A 42 -5.17 -9.44 16.79
CA ARG A 42 -6.42 -10.09 16.38
C ARG A 42 -7.64 -9.22 16.68
N MET A 43 -7.75 -8.60 17.86
CA MET A 43 -8.87 -7.70 18.17
C MET A 43 -8.95 -6.47 17.25
N GLU A 44 -7.83 -5.84 16.86
CA GLU A 44 -7.88 -4.75 15.88
C GLU A 44 -8.19 -5.25 14.45
N TYR A 45 -7.73 -6.45 14.10
CA TYR A 45 -8.03 -7.10 12.82
C TYR A 45 -9.50 -7.53 12.71
N GLU A 46 -10.09 -8.03 13.81
CA GLU A 46 -11.53 -8.34 13.96
C GLU A 46 -12.39 -7.08 13.78
N LYS A 47 -11.97 -5.94 14.36
CA LYS A 47 -12.63 -4.64 14.13
C LYS A 47 -12.53 -4.20 12.68
N LEU A 48 -11.34 -4.31 12.06
CA LEU A 48 -11.12 -3.98 10.65
C LEU A 48 -12.00 -4.85 9.73
N LEU A 49 -12.05 -6.15 10.00
CA LEU A 49 -12.90 -7.11 9.27
C LEU A 49 -14.40 -6.85 9.50
N SER A 50 -14.81 -6.42 10.70
CA SER A 50 -16.18 -5.99 10.98
C SER A 50 -16.56 -4.72 10.21
N ALA A 51 -15.66 -3.75 10.13
CA ALA A 51 -15.85 -2.53 9.32
C ALA A 51 -15.90 -2.86 7.82
N LEU A 52 -15.03 -3.75 7.33
CA LEU A 52 -15.02 -4.21 5.94
C LEU A 52 -16.31 -4.97 5.58
N LYS A 53 -16.80 -5.86 6.45
CA LYS A 53 -18.10 -6.54 6.29
C LYS A 53 -19.23 -5.51 6.18
N LYS A 54 -19.33 -4.56 7.12
CA LYS A 54 -20.36 -3.49 7.08
C LYS A 54 -20.28 -2.62 5.82
N SER A 55 -19.07 -2.30 5.33
CA SER A 55 -18.89 -1.56 4.09
C SER A 55 -19.28 -2.37 2.85
N ARG A 56 -19.04 -3.69 2.86
CA ARG A 56 -19.48 -4.61 1.81
C ARG A 56 -21.00 -4.75 1.79
N ASP A 57 -21.63 -4.85 2.96
CA ASP A 57 -23.07 -5.03 3.07
C ASP A 57 -23.81 -3.76 2.61
N SER A 58 -23.30 -2.57 2.93
CA SER A 58 -23.84 -1.32 2.37
C SER A 58 -23.59 -1.19 0.87
N GLU A 59 -22.44 -1.64 0.34
CA GLU A 59 -22.19 -1.71 -1.11
C GLU A 59 -23.10 -2.72 -1.82
N LYS A 60 -23.35 -3.90 -1.23
CA LYS A 60 -24.31 -4.90 -1.74
C LYS A 60 -25.73 -4.32 -1.80
N ILE A 61 -26.16 -3.59 -0.77
CA ILE A 61 -27.46 -2.88 -0.75
C ILE A 61 -27.50 -1.78 -1.84
N LEU A 62 -26.43 -0.98 -1.99
CA LEU A 62 -26.36 0.07 -3.00
C LEU A 62 -26.41 -0.52 -4.43
N MET A 63 -25.68 -1.62 -4.66
CA MET A 63 -25.65 -2.35 -5.93
C MET A 63 -27.00 -3.00 -6.26
N LEU A 64 -27.73 -3.52 -5.26
CA LEU A 64 -29.11 -3.96 -5.44
C LEU A 64 -30.01 -2.79 -5.84
N LYS A 65 -29.93 -1.64 -5.16
CA LYS A 65 -30.72 -0.46 -5.52
C LYS A 65 -30.39 0.08 -6.91
N CYS A 66 -29.12 0.05 -7.33
CA CYS A 66 -28.72 0.36 -8.70
C CYS A 66 -29.21 -0.68 -9.72
N ARG A 67 -29.27 -1.97 -9.36
CA ARG A 67 -29.84 -3.03 -10.21
C ARG A 67 -31.35 -2.91 -10.37
N GLU A 68 -32.07 -2.57 -9.31
CA GLU A 68 -33.50 -2.26 -9.35
C GLU A 68 -33.78 -1.08 -10.28
N LEU A 69 -33.08 0.05 -10.10
CA LEU A 69 -33.24 1.24 -10.95
C LEU A 69 -32.85 0.97 -12.42
N ASN A 70 -31.78 0.21 -12.69
CA ASN A 70 -31.46 -0.22 -14.04
C ASN A 70 -32.51 -1.18 -14.61
N ALA A 71 -33.07 -2.08 -13.80
CA ALA A 71 -34.14 -2.99 -14.25
C ALA A 71 -35.42 -2.22 -14.56
N GLU A 72 -35.78 -1.19 -13.80
CA GLU A 72 -36.89 -0.28 -14.10
C GLU A 72 -36.65 0.46 -15.43
N ILE A 73 -35.48 1.09 -15.60
CA ILE A 73 -35.08 1.80 -16.84
C ILE A 73 -35.06 0.86 -18.06
N VAL A 74 -34.52 -0.35 -17.92
CA VAL A 74 -34.52 -1.36 -19.00
C VAL A 74 -35.92 -1.93 -19.22
N SER A 75 -36.78 -2.02 -18.20
CA SER A 75 -38.18 -2.42 -18.39
C SER A 75 -38.99 -1.39 -19.19
N ALA A 76 -38.67 -0.10 -19.07
CA ALA A 76 -39.25 0.94 -19.94
C ALA A 76 -38.83 0.77 -21.41
N SER A 77 -37.70 0.10 -21.70
CA SER A 77 -37.25 -0.20 -23.07
C SER A 77 -37.96 -1.39 -23.74
N LYS A 78 -38.94 -2.04 -23.08
CA LYS A 78 -39.66 -3.23 -23.59
C LYS A 78 -40.31 -3.06 -24.97
N ALA A 79 -40.56 -1.82 -25.43
CA ALA A 79 -40.99 -1.54 -26.80
C ALA A 79 -40.05 -2.14 -27.88
N ALA A 80 -38.74 -2.19 -27.61
CA ALA A 80 -37.76 -2.78 -28.54
C ALA A 80 -37.79 -4.32 -28.55
N ALA A 81 -38.20 -4.96 -27.47
CA ALA A 81 -38.27 -6.43 -27.37
C ALA A 81 -39.50 -6.98 -28.12
N ALA A 82 -40.65 -6.30 -28.02
CA ALA A 82 -41.88 -6.69 -28.71
C ALA A 82 -41.72 -6.64 -30.25
N LEU A 83 -41.03 -5.62 -30.77
CA LEU A 83 -40.71 -5.51 -32.21
C LEU A 83 -39.78 -6.63 -32.70
N LYS A 84 -38.89 -7.14 -31.84
CA LYS A 84 -37.95 -8.21 -32.20
C LYS A 84 -38.62 -9.58 -32.24
N LEU A 85 -39.41 -9.92 -31.22
CA LEU A 85 -40.23 -11.14 -31.21
C LEU A 85 -41.14 -11.22 -32.45
N SER A 86 -41.84 -10.13 -32.77
CA SER A 86 -42.70 -10.06 -33.97
C SER A 86 -41.96 -10.24 -35.31
N GLN A 87 -40.64 -10.07 -35.36
CA GLN A 87 -39.82 -10.33 -36.56
C GLN A 87 -39.21 -11.73 -36.55
N GLU A 88 -38.81 -12.23 -35.37
CA GLU A 88 -38.24 -13.56 -35.18
C GLU A 88 -39.31 -14.65 -35.37
N ASP A 89 -40.54 -14.46 -34.87
CA ASP A 89 -41.71 -15.32 -35.15
C ASP A 89 -42.04 -15.39 -36.65
N GLN A 90 -41.95 -14.26 -37.34
CA GLN A 90 -42.23 -14.15 -38.77
C GLN A 90 -41.15 -14.84 -39.64
N ALA A 91 -39.92 -14.95 -39.13
CA ALA A 91 -38.85 -15.73 -39.74
C ALA A 91 -39.00 -17.24 -39.47
N ALA A 92 -39.34 -17.63 -38.23
CA ALA A 92 -39.50 -19.03 -37.83
C ALA A 92 -40.69 -19.73 -38.51
N LEU A 93 -41.77 -19.00 -38.80
CA LEU A 93 -42.95 -19.49 -39.52
C LEU A 93 -42.67 -19.90 -40.99
N LYS A 94 -41.52 -19.53 -41.57
CA LYS A 94 -41.21 -19.79 -42.98
C LYS A 94 -40.67 -21.20 -43.25
N PRO A 95 -39.61 -21.70 -42.58
CA PRO A 95 -39.15 -23.09 -42.75
C PRO A 95 -40.20 -24.11 -42.26
N LEU A 96 -40.86 -23.86 -41.11
CA LEU A 96 -41.87 -24.78 -40.57
C LEU A 96 -43.06 -25.02 -41.51
N LYS A 97 -43.41 -24.07 -42.38
CA LYS A 97 -44.41 -24.28 -43.43
C LYS A 97 -43.90 -25.16 -44.58
N MET A 98 -42.64 -25.02 -44.96
CA MET A 98 -42.03 -25.87 -45.99
C MET A 98 -41.88 -27.32 -45.50
N GLU A 99 -41.42 -27.51 -44.26
CA GLU A 99 -41.32 -28.82 -43.62
C GLU A 99 -42.70 -29.49 -43.46
N LEU A 100 -43.75 -28.72 -43.17
CA LEU A 100 -45.12 -29.22 -43.12
C LEU A 100 -45.65 -29.67 -44.50
N ASP A 101 -45.45 -28.86 -45.55
CA ASP A 101 -45.83 -29.22 -46.94
C ASP A 101 -45.06 -30.45 -47.46
N GLU A 102 -43.81 -30.63 -47.03
CA GLU A 102 -42.98 -31.79 -47.40
C GLU A 102 -43.37 -33.04 -46.61
N ALA A 103 -43.67 -32.92 -45.31
CA ALA A 103 -44.20 -34.02 -44.50
C ALA A 103 -45.58 -34.50 -44.99
N TRP A 104 -46.49 -33.59 -45.38
CA TRP A 104 -47.80 -33.96 -45.95
C TRP A 104 -47.67 -34.77 -47.24
N LYS A 105 -46.69 -34.45 -48.11
CA LYS A 105 -46.40 -35.25 -49.31
C LYS A 105 -45.89 -36.65 -48.96
N MET A 106 -45.01 -36.78 -47.97
CA MET A 106 -44.54 -38.11 -47.53
C MET A 106 -45.69 -38.97 -46.98
N VAL A 107 -46.57 -38.38 -46.15
CA VAL A 107 -47.75 -39.07 -45.58
C VAL A 107 -48.69 -39.56 -46.70
N ALA A 108 -48.96 -38.74 -47.72
CA ALA A 108 -49.75 -39.17 -48.88
C ALA A 108 -49.11 -40.39 -49.59
N THR A 109 -47.80 -40.34 -49.88
CA THR A 109 -47.11 -41.48 -50.53
C THR A 109 -46.97 -42.74 -49.67
N ALA A 110 -47.18 -42.64 -48.36
CA ALA A 110 -47.25 -43.78 -47.45
C ALA A 110 -48.67 -44.39 -47.44
N HIS A 111 -49.70 -43.56 -47.46
CA HIS A 111 -51.10 -44.00 -47.50
C HIS A 111 -51.39 -44.77 -48.81
N ASP A 112 -50.93 -44.25 -49.95
CA ASP A 112 -50.99 -44.87 -51.29
C ASP A 112 -50.35 -46.27 -51.38
N LYS A 113 -49.48 -46.64 -50.43
CA LYS A 113 -48.91 -47.99 -50.33
C LYS A 113 -49.70 -48.87 -49.36
N GLN A 114 -50.02 -48.34 -48.18
CA GLN A 114 -50.80 -49.05 -47.17
C GLN A 114 -52.16 -49.51 -47.69
N GLU A 115 -52.80 -48.74 -48.57
CA GLU A 115 -54.09 -49.12 -49.19
C GLU A 115 -53.93 -50.34 -50.13
N LYS A 116 -52.87 -50.39 -50.94
CA LYS A 116 -52.59 -51.49 -51.89
C LYS A 116 -52.18 -52.78 -51.17
N ASP A 117 -51.43 -52.67 -50.07
CA ASP A 117 -51.06 -53.81 -49.22
C ASP A 117 -52.26 -54.33 -48.39
N SER A 118 -53.25 -53.47 -48.12
CA SER A 118 -54.53 -53.87 -47.49
C SER A 118 -55.42 -54.68 -48.45
N GLU A 119 -55.45 -54.29 -49.73
CA GLU A 119 -56.28 -54.93 -50.75
C GLU A 119 -55.80 -56.35 -51.09
N THR A 120 -54.48 -56.55 -51.22
CA THR A 120 -53.90 -57.87 -51.49
C THR A 120 -54.08 -58.87 -50.33
N LEU A 121 -54.15 -58.40 -49.08
CA LEU A 121 -54.42 -59.20 -47.89
C LEU A 121 -55.90 -59.59 -47.69
N LYS A 122 -56.82 -59.00 -48.45
CA LYS A 122 -58.23 -59.42 -48.52
C LYS A 122 -58.40 -60.66 -49.39
N ASN A 123 -57.94 -60.58 -50.63
CA ASN A 123 -58.25 -61.59 -51.66
C ASN A 123 -57.72 -62.99 -51.27
N LEU A 124 -56.51 -63.06 -50.71
CA LEU A 124 -55.91 -64.32 -50.23
C LEU A 124 -56.54 -64.90 -48.94
N LYS A 125 -57.56 -64.25 -48.36
CA LYS A 125 -58.38 -64.79 -47.27
C LYS A 125 -59.75 -65.30 -47.73
N GLU A 126 -60.24 -64.90 -48.90
CA GLU A 126 -61.52 -65.36 -49.45
C GLU A 126 -61.40 -66.75 -50.09
N ASP A 127 -60.33 -67.01 -50.87
CA ASP A 127 -60.11 -68.28 -51.57
C ASP A 127 -59.96 -69.49 -50.62
N ILE A 128 -59.51 -69.27 -49.38
CA ILE A 128 -59.35 -70.34 -48.37
C ILE A 128 -60.68 -70.67 -47.66
N SER A 129 -61.70 -69.81 -47.76
CA SER A 129 -62.96 -69.96 -47.00
C SER A 129 -64.06 -70.76 -47.71
N ASN A 130 -63.99 -70.93 -49.04
CA ASN A 130 -65.19 -71.19 -49.86
C ASN A 130 -65.38 -72.63 -50.39
N LEU A 131 -64.46 -73.59 -50.13
CA LEU A 131 -64.64 -75.00 -50.57
C LEU A 131 -64.41 -76.02 -49.45
N THR A 132 -65.34 -76.08 -48.50
CA THR A 132 -65.43 -77.15 -47.48
C THR A 132 -66.79 -77.89 -47.57
N LYS A 133 -66.74 -79.11 -48.13
CA LYS A 133 -67.72 -80.24 -48.04
C LYS A 133 -69.04 -80.19 -48.87
N THR A 134 -69.17 -81.14 -49.83
CA THR A 134 -70.45 -81.70 -50.34
C THR A 134 -70.35 -83.17 -50.83
N THR A 135 -70.15 -84.07 -49.86
CA THR A 135 -70.72 -85.42 -49.63
C THR A 135 -71.62 -86.15 -50.69
N PHE A 136 -71.35 -87.46 -50.94
CA PHE A 136 -72.26 -88.66 -51.19
C PHE A 136 -72.66 -89.28 -52.59
N GLN A 137 -72.43 -90.62 -52.70
CA GLN A 137 -73.25 -91.81 -53.15
C GLN A 137 -73.79 -92.10 -54.61
N GLN A 138 -73.38 -93.29 -55.18
CA GLN A 138 -74.10 -94.45 -55.85
C GLN A 138 -75.30 -94.30 -56.87
N PRO A 139 -75.90 -95.33 -57.59
CA PRO A 139 -75.63 -96.80 -57.87
C PRO A 139 -75.89 -97.36 -59.37
N GLU A 140 -75.89 -98.71 -59.59
CA GLU A 140 -76.62 -99.60 -60.62
C GLU A 140 -76.33 -99.55 -62.18
N SER A 141 -76.75 -100.43 -63.16
CA SER A 141 -77.35 -101.81 -63.40
C SER A 141 -77.37 -102.17 -64.96
N SER A 142 -77.85 -103.28 -65.63
CA SER A 142 -77.87 -104.79 -65.50
C SER A 142 -78.34 -105.57 -66.82
N GLU A 143 -78.43 -106.94 -66.85
CA GLU A 143 -79.16 -107.94 -67.76
C GLU A 143 -78.67 -108.50 -69.18
N ASP A 144 -79.29 -109.63 -69.69
CA ASP A 144 -78.89 -110.58 -70.83
C ASP A 144 -80.04 -111.54 -71.38
N HIS A 145 -79.88 -112.34 -72.50
CA HIS A 145 -80.32 -113.80 -72.77
C HIS A 145 -80.72 -114.43 -74.18
N GLN A 146 -80.31 -115.74 -74.41
CA GLN A 146 -80.87 -116.97 -75.17
C GLN A 146 -81.13 -117.02 -76.73
N GLN A 147 -81.51 -118.09 -77.54
CA GLN A 147 -81.98 -119.55 -77.54
C GLN A 147 -81.81 -120.22 -79.00
N TYR A 148 -82.19 -121.42 -79.58
CA TYR A 148 -82.79 -122.81 -79.31
C TYR A 148 -82.74 -123.85 -80.55
N SER A 149 -83.21 -125.14 -80.44
CA SER A 149 -83.82 -126.11 -81.47
C SER A 149 -83.13 -127.41 -82.12
N HIS A 150 -83.91 -128.35 -82.78
CA HIS A 150 -83.80 -129.87 -82.75
C HIS A 150 -84.14 -130.84 -83.99
N LEU A 151 -83.58 -132.09 -83.99
CA LEU A 151 -84.02 -133.53 -84.33
C LEU A 151 -84.49 -134.13 -85.74
N THR A 152 -85.08 -135.38 -85.79
CA THR A 152 -84.78 -136.52 -86.76
C THR A 152 -85.91 -137.52 -87.26
N HIS A 153 -85.63 -138.33 -88.33
CA HIS A 153 -86.12 -139.71 -88.75
C HIS A 153 -87.41 -139.97 -89.64
N GLY A 154 -87.51 -141.15 -90.35
CA GLY A 154 -88.62 -141.59 -91.27
C GLY A 154 -88.45 -143.02 -91.93
N TYR A 155 -89.46 -143.63 -92.65
CA TYR A 155 -89.45 -145.07 -93.09
C TYR A 155 -90.53 -145.59 -94.15
N PHE A 156 -90.25 -146.74 -94.85
CA PHE A 156 -91.17 -147.90 -95.25
C PHE A 156 -91.83 -148.14 -96.67
N TYR A 157 -92.25 -149.41 -96.94
CA TYR A 157 -93.03 -150.10 -98.05
C TYR A 157 -92.41 -150.20 -99.47
N ALA A 158 -92.31 -151.31 -100.27
CA ALA A 158 -92.64 -152.78 -100.27
C ALA A 158 -93.91 -153.30 -101.05
N GLN A 159 -93.73 -154.25 -102.00
CA GLN A 159 -94.75 -155.25 -102.44
C GLN A 159 -94.18 -156.29 -103.45
N LEU A 160 -94.74 -157.52 -103.44
CA LEU A 160 -94.80 -158.62 -104.44
C LEU A 160 -93.53 -158.99 -105.27
N GLN A 161 -93.09 -160.26 -105.33
CA GLN A 161 -93.62 -161.37 -106.17
C GLN A 161 -93.79 -160.96 -107.66
N GLN A 162 -93.21 -161.63 -108.65
CA GLN A 162 -93.42 -163.04 -109.03
C GLN A 162 -92.31 -163.50 -110.01
N GLU A 163 -91.89 -164.78 -110.09
CA GLU A 163 -92.00 -165.87 -109.09
C GLU A 163 -90.98 -166.99 -109.40
N LEU A 164 -90.98 -168.01 -108.55
CA LEU A 164 -90.36 -169.33 -108.68
C LEU A 164 -89.83 -169.75 -110.08
N GLN A 165 -88.53 -170.06 -110.15
CA GLN A 165 -88.02 -171.45 -110.22
C GLN A 165 -86.60 -171.54 -110.82
N VAL A 166 -86.20 -170.58 -111.67
CA VAL A 166 -84.87 -170.58 -112.34
C VAL A 166 -83.73 -170.07 -111.44
N GLN A 167 -84.04 -169.27 -110.41
CA GLN A 167 -83.04 -168.63 -109.53
C GLN A 167 -82.17 -169.60 -108.69
N GLN A 168 -82.43 -170.92 -108.71
CA GLN A 168 -81.77 -171.85 -107.79
C GLN A 168 -80.26 -172.04 -108.02
N ASN A 169 -79.78 -171.96 -109.28
CA ASN A 169 -78.45 -172.49 -109.64
C ASN A 169 -77.36 -171.43 -109.92
N GLU A 170 -77.69 -170.28 -110.53
CA GLU A 170 -76.67 -169.29 -110.94
C GLU A 170 -76.24 -168.33 -109.82
N ILE A 171 -77.13 -168.05 -108.84
CA ILE A 171 -76.89 -167.18 -107.68
C ILE A 171 -75.70 -167.65 -106.81
N SER A 172 -75.34 -168.94 -106.90
CA SER A 172 -74.23 -169.57 -106.16
C SER A 172 -72.84 -169.05 -106.50
N ARG A 173 -72.66 -168.35 -107.64
CA ARG A 173 -71.34 -167.86 -108.10
C ARG A 173 -71.10 -166.37 -107.83
N GLU A 174 -72.09 -165.50 -108.00
CA GLU A 174 -71.93 -164.05 -107.75
C GLU A 174 -71.90 -163.66 -106.27
N THR A 175 -72.51 -164.45 -105.39
CA THR A 175 -72.52 -164.18 -103.94
C THR A 175 -71.10 -164.07 -103.34
N ARG A 176 -70.12 -164.80 -103.88
CA ARG A 176 -68.73 -164.84 -103.38
C ARG A 176 -67.86 -163.62 -103.75
N THR A 177 -68.22 -162.84 -104.77
CA THR A 177 -67.50 -161.60 -105.11
C THR A 177 -68.01 -160.43 -104.28
N LYS A 178 -69.32 -160.36 -104.03
CA LYS A 178 -69.97 -159.27 -103.28
C LYS A 178 -69.53 -159.19 -101.82
N GLU A 179 -69.30 -160.32 -101.14
CA GLU A 179 -68.87 -160.33 -99.73
C GLU A 179 -67.49 -159.72 -99.47
N LYS A 180 -66.57 -159.75 -100.45
CA LYS A 180 -65.21 -159.22 -100.28
C LYS A 180 -65.22 -157.69 -100.19
N LEU A 181 -65.87 -157.03 -101.14
CA LEU A 181 -65.98 -155.57 -101.21
C LEU A 181 -66.70 -154.98 -99.98
N VAL A 182 -67.67 -155.69 -99.42
CA VAL A 182 -68.38 -155.28 -98.19
C VAL A 182 -67.47 -155.25 -96.96
N LYS A 183 -66.36 -156.02 -96.92
CA LYS A 183 -65.39 -155.97 -95.83
C LYS A 183 -64.43 -154.78 -95.94
N GLU A 184 -63.93 -154.47 -97.13
CA GLU A 184 -63.02 -153.34 -97.36
C GLU A 184 -63.68 -151.98 -97.02
N VAL A 185 -64.94 -151.78 -97.42
CA VAL A 185 -65.69 -150.55 -97.10
C VAL A 185 -65.88 -150.36 -95.59
N LYS A 186 -66.08 -151.44 -94.83
CA LYS A 186 -66.19 -151.35 -93.35
C LYS A 186 -64.85 -151.03 -92.68
N GLN A 187 -63.74 -151.53 -93.22
CA GLN A 187 -62.40 -151.23 -92.69
C GLN A 187 -62.09 -149.74 -92.81
N LEU A 188 -62.27 -149.17 -94.01
CA LEU A 188 -61.97 -147.75 -94.28
C LEU A 188 -62.83 -146.76 -93.49
N HIS A 189 -64.04 -147.15 -93.09
CA HIS A 189 -64.91 -146.28 -92.27
C HIS A 189 -64.39 -146.14 -90.83
N ALA A 190 -63.90 -147.23 -90.23
CA ALA A 190 -63.32 -147.21 -88.88
C ALA A 190 -62.03 -146.38 -88.82
N ASP A 191 -61.17 -146.47 -89.83
CA ASP A 191 -59.93 -145.68 -89.91
C ASP A 191 -60.21 -144.16 -90.00
N MET A 192 -61.32 -143.77 -90.63
CA MET A 192 -61.76 -142.37 -90.71
C MET A 192 -62.22 -141.83 -89.35
N GLU A 193 -62.97 -142.62 -88.57
CA GLU A 193 -63.41 -142.21 -87.21
C GLU A 193 -62.23 -142.06 -86.25
N ASN A 194 -61.26 -143.00 -86.29
CA ASN A 194 -60.02 -142.90 -85.52
C ASN A 194 -59.25 -141.61 -85.82
N LYS A 195 -59.12 -141.23 -87.11
CA LYS A 195 -58.47 -139.97 -87.51
C LYS A 195 -59.20 -138.70 -87.04
N MET A 196 -60.52 -138.76 -86.84
CA MET A 196 -61.27 -137.65 -86.25
C MET A 196 -61.10 -137.57 -84.73
N ALA A 197 -60.92 -138.70 -84.04
CA ALA A 197 -60.58 -138.72 -82.62
C ALA A 197 -59.19 -138.12 -82.34
N ASP A 198 -58.16 -138.53 -83.10
CA ASP A 198 -56.79 -137.99 -83.01
C ASP A 198 -56.75 -136.46 -83.11
N ASN A 199 -57.48 -135.89 -84.09
CA ASN A 199 -57.55 -134.44 -84.30
C ASN A 199 -58.16 -133.68 -83.10
N ARG A 200 -59.15 -134.28 -82.41
CA ARG A 200 -59.74 -133.68 -81.20
C ARG A 200 -58.75 -133.66 -80.03
N VAL A 201 -57.94 -134.72 -79.88
CA VAL A 201 -56.90 -134.79 -78.84
C VAL A 201 -55.79 -133.76 -79.09
N LEU A 202 -55.32 -133.64 -80.33
CA LEU A 202 -54.30 -132.64 -80.72
C LEU A 202 -54.81 -131.21 -80.55
N GLY A 203 -56.09 -130.94 -80.85
CA GLY A 203 -56.73 -129.64 -80.59
C GLY A 203 -56.68 -129.24 -79.12
N LEU A 204 -57.07 -130.16 -78.22
CA LEU A 204 -57.03 -129.94 -76.76
C LEU A 204 -55.59 -129.74 -76.24
N GLN A 205 -54.60 -130.45 -76.78
CA GLN A 205 -53.20 -130.23 -76.42
C GLN A 205 -52.71 -128.84 -76.87
N SER A 206 -53.03 -128.41 -78.09
CA SER A 206 -52.68 -127.09 -78.59
C SER A 206 -53.29 -125.95 -77.77
N GLN A 207 -54.48 -126.17 -77.19
CA GLN A 207 -55.16 -125.17 -76.37
C GLN A 207 -54.46 -124.99 -75.00
N LYS A 208 -54.09 -126.08 -74.32
CA LYS A 208 -53.33 -126.02 -73.05
C LYS A 208 -51.99 -125.29 -73.19
N VAL A 209 -51.23 -125.58 -74.25
CA VAL A 209 -49.92 -124.93 -74.50
C VAL A 209 -50.07 -123.41 -74.71
N LYS A 210 -51.21 -122.93 -75.25
CA LYS A 210 -51.49 -121.49 -75.36
C LYS A 210 -51.76 -120.84 -74.00
N GLU A 211 -52.50 -121.51 -73.11
CA GLU A 211 -52.77 -121.03 -71.75
C GLU A 211 -51.50 -120.99 -70.88
N GLU A 212 -50.66 -122.02 -70.99
CA GLU A 212 -49.35 -122.08 -70.33
C GLU A 212 -48.42 -120.97 -70.84
N LYS A 213 -48.39 -120.75 -72.16
CA LYS A 213 -47.65 -119.62 -72.75
C LYS A 213 -48.13 -118.27 -72.20
N GLN A 214 -49.44 -118.02 -72.14
CA GLN A 214 -49.97 -116.74 -71.64
C GLN A 214 -49.63 -116.51 -70.16
N LYS A 215 -49.66 -117.55 -69.31
CA LYS A 215 -49.24 -117.46 -67.90
C LYS A 215 -47.75 -117.11 -67.78
N LEU A 216 -46.89 -117.70 -68.61
CA LEU A 216 -45.46 -117.37 -68.64
C LEU A 216 -45.18 -115.95 -69.16
N GLU A 217 -45.94 -115.48 -70.17
CA GLU A 217 -45.84 -114.10 -70.66
C GLU A 217 -46.27 -113.08 -69.59
N GLN A 218 -47.33 -113.37 -68.81
CA GLN A 218 -47.75 -112.55 -67.67
C GLN A 218 -46.66 -112.48 -66.57
N GLN A 219 -46.14 -113.63 -66.13
CA GLN A 219 -45.06 -113.70 -65.13
C GLN A 219 -43.80 -112.94 -65.60
N LEU A 220 -43.47 -113.00 -66.89
CA LEU A 220 -42.35 -112.25 -67.47
C LEU A 220 -42.57 -110.73 -67.41
N THR A 221 -43.81 -110.24 -67.57
CA THR A 221 -44.12 -108.81 -67.42
C THR A 221 -44.11 -108.34 -65.96
N GLU A 222 -44.60 -109.16 -65.02
CA GLU A 222 -44.55 -108.85 -63.58
C GLU A 222 -43.10 -108.76 -63.07
N LEU A 223 -42.25 -109.71 -63.46
CA LEU A 223 -40.82 -109.69 -63.10
C LEU A 223 -40.08 -108.47 -63.64
N LYS A 224 -40.39 -108.02 -64.87
CA LYS A 224 -39.84 -106.78 -65.44
C LYS A 224 -40.30 -105.54 -64.65
N MET A 225 -41.59 -105.47 -64.32
CA MET A 225 -42.15 -104.37 -63.52
C MET A 225 -41.56 -104.30 -62.10
N LEU A 226 -41.23 -105.45 -61.50
CA LEU A 226 -40.49 -105.51 -60.23
C LEU A 226 -39.03 -105.06 -60.40
N GLN A 227 -38.34 -105.55 -61.43
CA GLN A 227 -36.95 -105.17 -61.72
C GLN A 227 -36.81 -103.65 -61.94
N GLU A 228 -37.71 -103.03 -62.71
CA GLU A 228 -37.72 -101.58 -62.91
C GLU A 228 -37.94 -100.79 -61.61
N ARG A 229 -38.80 -101.27 -60.70
CA ARG A 229 -38.97 -100.63 -59.39
C ARG A 229 -37.68 -100.69 -58.58
N SER A 230 -37.07 -101.88 -58.47
CA SER A 230 -35.80 -102.06 -57.74
C SER A 230 -34.65 -101.22 -58.30
N ILE A 231 -34.60 -100.98 -59.62
CA ILE A 231 -33.63 -100.07 -60.24
C ILE A 231 -33.87 -98.62 -59.79
N ARG A 232 -35.11 -98.13 -59.90
CA ARG A 232 -35.47 -96.75 -59.48
C ARG A 232 -35.24 -96.52 -57.98
N ASP A 233 -35.48 -97.53 -57.15
CA ASP A 233 -35.21 -97.47 -55.71
C ASP A 233 -33.70 -97.42 -55.41
N LEU A 234 -32.88 -98.20 -56.14
CA LEU A 234 -31.42 -98.13 -56.08
C LEU A 234 -30.88 -96.77 -56.51
N GLU A 235 -31.38 -96.20 -57.61
CA GLU A 235 -31.00 -94.85 -58.08
C GLU A 235 -31.34 -93.77 -57.04
N GLN A 236 -32.52 -93.84 -56.41
CA GLN A 236 -32.90 -92.93 -55.33
C GLN A 236 -32.01 -93.09 -54.09
N LEU A 237 -31.62 -94.31 -53.72
CA LEU A 237 -30.72 -94.56 -52.60
C LEU A 237 -29.29 -94.07 -52.90
N GLN A 238 -28.80 -94.26 -54.14
CA GLN A 238 -27.52 -93.70 -54.58
C GLN A 238 -27.52 -92.17 -54.54
N MET A 239 -28.56 -91.51 -55.04
CA MET A 239 -28.70 -90.05 -54.97
C MET A 239 -28.78 -89.53 -53.53
N LYS A 240 -29.44 -90.25 -52.61
CA LYS A 240 -29.46 -89.91 -51.17
C LYS A 240 -28.09 -90.06 -50.54
N ASN A 241 -27.37 -91.16 -50.83
CA ASN A 241 -26.04 -91.42 -50.30
C ASN A 241 -25.03 -90.36 -50.77
N ALA A 242 -25.04 -90.01 -52.06
CA ALA A 242 -24.17 -88.96 -52.61
C ALA A 242 -24.39 -87.58 -51.96
N LYS A 243 -25.64 -87.22 -51.64
CA LYS A 243 -25.95 -85.98 -50.91
C LYS A 243 -25.44 -86.01 -49.48
N LEU A 244 -25.72 -87.10 -48.75
CA LEU A 244 -25.24 -87.27 -47.37
C LEU A 244 -23.70 -87.26 -47.30
N GLN A 245 -23.01 -87.82 -48.30
CA GLN A 245 -21.56 -87.76 -48.38
C GLN A 245 -21.06 -86.31 -48.57
N GLN A 246 -21.66 -85.54 -49.49
CA GLN A 246 -21.33 -84.11 -49.67
C GLN A 246 -21.62 -83.28 -48.41
N GLU A 247 -22.71 -83.56 -47.70
CA GLU A 247 -23.04 -82.92 -46.42
C GLU A 247 -22.00 -83.27 -45.32
N CYS A 248 -21.56 -84.52 -45.24
CA CYS A 248 -20.49 -84.94 -44.32
C CYS A 248 -19.14 -84.27 -44.65
N GLU A 249 -18.75 -84.21 -45.93
CA GLU A 249 -17.52 -83.55 -46.38
C GLU A 249 -17.56 -82.04 -46.06
N HIS A 250 -18.68 -81.37 -46.36
CA HIS A 250 -18.89 -79.96 -46.02
C HIS A 250 -18.82 -79.72 -44.49
N LEU A 251 -19.51 -80.54 -43.69
CA LEU A 251 -19.47 -80.44 -42.22
C LEU A 251 -18.07 -80.71 -41.65
N SER A 252 -17.27 -81.60 -42.24
CA SER A 252 -15.87 -81.80 -41.85
C SER A 252 -15.04 -80.53 -42.11
N SER A 253 -15.15 -79.94 -43.31
CA SER A 253 -14.43 -78.70 -43.63
C SER A 253 -14.83 -77.52 -42.73
N ALA A 254 -16.11 -77.43 -42.36
CA ALA A 254 -16.62 -76.41 -41.44
C ALA A 254 -16.07 -76.62 -40.01
N LYS A 255 -16.01 -77.87 -39.54
CA LYS A 255 -15.41 -78.24 -38.25
C LYS A 255 -13.91 -77.92 -38.19
N GLU A 256 -13.16 -78.21 -39.26
CA GLU A 256 -11.74 -77.89 -39.37
C GLU A 256 -11.51 -76.37 -39.35
N ARG A 257 -12.31 -75.60 -40.10
CA ARG A 257 -12.23 -74.13 -40.11
C ARG A 257 -12.50 -73.54 -38.73
N LEU A 258 -13.57 -73.99 -38.06
CA LEU A 258 -13.91 -73.55 -36.69
C LEU A 258 -12.84 -73.98 -35.66
N SER A 259 -12.20 -75.14 -35.84
CA SER A 259 -11.09 -75.58 -34.99
C SER A 259 -9.86 -74.67 -35.15
N LEU A 260 -9.52 -74.28 -36.38
CA LEU A 260 -8.44 -73.33 -36.67
C LEU A 260 -8.75 -71.92 -36.15
N GLU A 261 -9.99 -71.45 -36.33
CA GLU A 261 -10.46 -70.17 -35.77
C GLU A 261 -10.33 -70.15 -34.24
N ASN A 262 -10.77 -71.21 -33.56
CA ASN A 262 -10.63 -71.37 -32.11
C ASN A 262 -9.16 -71.44 -31.64
N GLN A 263 -8.28 -72.08 -32.41
CA GLN A 263 -6.84 -72.09 -32.09
C GLN A 263 -6.23 -70.68 -32.24
N GLN A 264 -6.66 -69.91 -33.25
CA GLN A 264 -6.22 -68.53 -33.43
C GLN A 264 -6.76 -67.59 -32.34
N THR A 265 -8.00 -67.74 -31.89
CA THR A 265 -8.54 -66.92 -30.79
C THR A 265 -7.88 -67.26 -29.46
N ALA A 266 -7.65 -68.53 -29.16
CA ALA A 266 -6.91 -68.96 -27.97
C ALA A 266 -5.46 -68.40 -27.95
N ASN A 267 -4.76 -68.40 -29.08
CA ASN A 267 -3.43 -67.81 -29.17
C ASN A 267 -3.45 -66.28 -29.03
N LYS A 268 -4.44 -65.59 -29.59
CA LYS A 268 -4.64 -64.13 -29.38
C LYS A 268 -4.94 -63.80 -27.92
N LEU A 269 -5.72 -64.64 -27.23
CA LEU A 269 -6.05 -64.47 -25.81
C LEU A 269 -4.80 -64.57 -24.94
N LYS A 270 -3.95 -65.60 -25.12
CA LYS A 270 -2.68 -65.75 -24.40
C LYS A 270 -1.76 -64.54 -24.52
N VAL A 271 -1.60 -63.98 -25.73
CA VAL A 271 -0.79 -62.77 -25.93
C VAL A 271 -1.37 -61.58 -25.15
N ARG A 272 -2.71 -61.44 -25.05
CA ARG A 272 -3.33 -60.41 -24.21
C ARG A 272 -3.16 -60.68 -22.71
N GLU A 273 -3.17 -61.93 -22.27
CA GLU A 273 -2.88 -62.29 -20.87
C GLU A 273 -1.42 -61.94 -20.49
N GLU A 274 -0.47 -62.18 -21.40
CA GLU A 274 0.94 -61.79 -21.26
C GLU A 274 1.12 -60.26 -21.23
N GLU A 275 0.50 -59.51 -22.15
CA GLU A 275 0.46 -58.05 -22.13
C GLU A 275 -0.12 -57.50 -20.82
N VAL A 276 -1.25 -58.05 -20.35
CA VAL A 276 -1.89 -57.65 -19.10
C VAL A 276 -1.01 -57.95 -17.89
N SER A 277 -0.28 -59.08 -17.88
CA SER A 277 0.70 -59.41 -16.85
C SER A 277 1.84 -58.40 -16.79
N LEU A 278 2.42 -58.03 -17.94
CA LEU A 278 3.46 -57.00 -18.04
C LEU A 278 2.97 -55.63 -17.56
N MET A 279 1.74 -55.25 -17.92
CA MET A 279 1.14 -53.99 -17.46
C MET A 279 0.91 -53.98 -15.94
N HIS A 280 0.48 -55.10 -15.33
CA HIS A 280 0.37 -55.21 -13.88
C HIS A 280 1.74 -55.07 -13.17
N GLN A 281 2.78 -55.68 -13.73
CA GLN A 281 4.15 -55.54 -13.20
C GLN A 281 4.64 -54.08 -13.28
N GLU A 282 4.34 -53.36 -14.36
CA GLU A 282 4.72 -51.95 -14.47
C GLU A 282 3.92 -51.06 -13.52
N VAL A 283 2.60 -51.25 -13.38
CA VAL A 283 1.77 -50.56 -12.37
C VAL A 283 2.30 -50.81 -10.95
N ALA A 284 2.81 -52.02 -10.65
CA ALA A 284 3.44 -52.35 -9.38
C ALA A 284 4.80 -51.63 -9.16
N LYS A 285 5.58 -51.39 -10.22
CA LYS A 285 6.80 -50.55 -10.15
C LYS A 285 6.44 -49.09 -9.92
N GLN A 286 5.48 -48.56 -10.68
CA GLN A 286 5.05 -47.16 -10.60
C GLN A 286 4.43 -46.83 -9.23
N THR A 287 3.64 -47.74 -8.63
CA THR A 287 3.13 -47.55 -7.26
C THR A 287 4.23 -47.62 -6.18
N LYS A 288 5.28 -48.45 -6.35
CA LYS A 288 6.47 -48.41 -5.48
C LYS A 288 7.22 -47.08 -5.61
N MET A 289 7.44 -46.60 -6.84
CA MET A 289 8.09 -45.31 -7.09
C MET A 289 7.29 -44.15 -6.49
N ARG A 290 5.97 -44.11 -6.70
CA ARG A 290 5.08 -43.11 -6.10
C ARG A 290 5.18 -43.08 -4.56
N LYS A 291 5.24 -44.23 -3.89
CA LYS A 291 5.41 -44.30 -2.42
C LYS A 291 6.76 -43.73 -1.96
N VAL A 292 7.83 -43.93 -2.72
CA VAL A 292 9.16 -43.34 -2.41
C VAL A 292 9.15 -41.83 -2.62
N LEU A 293 8.57 -41.35 -3.72
CA LEU A 293 8.44 -39.91 -4.01
C LEU A 293 7.55 -39.20 -2.97
N GLN A 294 6.45 -39.82 -2.55
CA GLN A 294 5.57 -39.26 -1.51
C GLN A 294 6.26 -39.15 -0.14
N LYS A 295 7.11 -40.13 0.24
CA LYS A 295 7.95 -40.00 1.44
C LYS A 295 8.98 -38.87 1.34
N LYS A 296 9.60 -38.69 0.18
CA LYS A 296 10.51 -37.56 -0.07
C LYS A 296 9.79 -36.20 -0.05
N LEU A 297 8.55 -36.15 -0.52
CA LEU A 297 7.72 -34.94 -0.47
C LEU A 297 7.47 -34.52 0.97
N HIS A 298 6.95 -35.43 1.82
CA HIS A 298 6.76 -35.13 3.25
C HIS A 298 8.06 -34.70 3.94
N GLN A 299 9.19 -35.38 3.69
CA GLN A 299 10.48 -34.97 4.26
C GLN A 299 10.90 -33.54 3.88
N VAL A 300 10.56 -33.07 2.67
CA VAL A 300 10.81 -31.70 2.22
C VAL A 300 9.76 -30.72 2.78
N GLU A 301 8.52 -31.15 2.98
CA GLU A 301 7.46 -30.37 3.64
C GLU A 301 7.80 -30.14 5.13
N ASP A 302 8.29 -31.16 5.84
CA ASP A 302 8.79 -31.08 7.22
C ASP A 302 9.99 -30.11 7.32
N GLN A 303 11.00 -30.28 6.46
CA GLN A 303 12.18 -29.39 6.41
C GLN A 303 11.82 -27.94 6.08
N LYS A 304 10.80 -27.72 5.23
CA LYS A 304 10.27 -26.39 4.94
C LYS A 304 9.60 -25.80 6.18
N ALA A 305 8.80 -26.58 6.92
CA ALA A 305 8.15 -26.12 8.15
C ALA A 305 9.18 -25.72 9.23
N GLU A 306 10.25 -26.51 9.42
CA GLU A 306 11.36 -26.15 10.29
C GLU A 306 12.04 -24.83 9.87
N ALA A 307 12.28 -24.65 8.57
CA ALA A 307 12.89 -23.43 8.03
C ALA A 307 11.98 -22.20 8.17
N ASP A 308 10.67 -22.33 7.95
CA ASP A 308 9.70 -21.25 8.17
C ASP A 308 9.60 -20.87 9.67
N VAL A 309 9.64 -21.83 10.60
CA VAL A 309 9.72 -21.56 12.05
C VAL A 309 11.01 -20.81 12.42
N GLN A 310 12.16 -21.20 11.86
CA GLN A 310 13.42 -20.47 12.06
C GLN A 310 13.36 -19.05 11.49
N LYS A 311 12.72 -18.87 10.32
CA LYS A 311 12.52 -17.56 9.66
C LYS A 311 11.68 -16.61 10.52
N GLU A 312 10.57 -17.07 11.08
CA GLU A 312 9.74 -16.23 11.96
C GLU A 312 10.46 -15.93 13.29
N ARG A 313 11.25 -16.87 13.84
CA ARG A 313 12.11 -16.61 15.01
C ARG A 313 13.17 -15.53 14.75
N LEU A 314 13.80 -15.55 13.57
CA LEU A 314 14.78 -14.54 13.16
C LEU A 314 14.13 -13.17 12.89
N LYS A 315 12.94 -13.13 12.29
CA LYS A 315 12.14 -11.89 12.17
C LYS A 315 11.81 -11.29 13.54
N ALA A 316 11.34 -12.11 14.49
CA ALA A 316 11.01 -11.65 15.85
C ALA A 316 12.24 -11.07 16.57
N HIS A 317 13.42 -11.70 16.41
CA HIS A 317 14.67 -11.17 16.94
C HIS A 317 15.10 -9.86 16.25
N THR A 318 14.92 -9.76 14.93
CA THR A 318 15.20 -8.55 14.16
C THR A 318 14.32 -7.39 14.62
N ALA A 319 13.01 -7.61 14.75
CA ALA A 319 12.06 -6.59 15.23
C ALA A 319 12.34 -6.15 16.68
N ALA A 320 12.86 -7.04 17.53
CA ALA A 320 13.33 -6.67 18.86
C ALA A 320 14.56 -5.75 18.79
N LEU A 321 15.57 -6.11 18.00
CA LEU A 321 16.77 -5.29 17.79
C LEU A 321 16.46 -3.93 17.14
N GLU A 322 15.51 -3.87 16.21
CA GLU A 322 15.03 -2.61 15.61
C GLU A 322 14.36 -1.70 16.64
N LYS A 323 13.53 -2.27 17.53
CA LYS A 323 12.90 -1.55 18.63
C LYS A 323 13.94 -1.05 19.65
N ASP A 324 14.93 -1.87 19.98
CA ASP A 324 16.01 -1.49 20.91
C ASP A 324 16.88 -0.38 20.30
N LEU A 325 17.25 -0.48 19.02
CA LEU A 325 17.94 0.59 18.28
C LEU A 325 17.14 1.89 18.26
N GLU A 326 15.82 1.83 18.08
CA GLU A 326 14.97 3.02 18.12
C GLU A 326 14.86 3.59 19.54
N SER A 327 14.86 2.75 20.58
CA SER A 327 14.96 3.22 21.97
C SER A 327 16.29 3.94 22.24
N PHE A 328 17.42 3.42 21.74
CA PHE A 328 18.73 4.06 21.86
C PHE A 328 18.82 5.36 21.04
N ARG A 329 18.17 5.46 19.89
CA ARG A 329 18.07 6.74 19.13
C ARG A 329 17.28 7.80 19.92
N ASN A 330 16.17 7.41 20.53
CA ASN A 330 15.36 8.32 21.34
C ASN A 330 16.12 8.77 22.61
N GLN A 331 16.83 7.85 23.28
CA GLN A 331 17.71 8.17 24.41
C GLN A 331 18.86 9.10 23.99
N MET A 332 19.55 8.82 22.87
CA MET A 332 20.58 9.72 22.32
C MET A 332 20.01 11.10 21.96
N GLY A 333 18.73 11.17 21.58
CA GLY A 333 17.99 12.40 21.36
C GLY A 333 17.72 13.19 22.65
N SER A 334 17.32 12.54 23.75
CA SER A 334 17.20 13.20 25.06
C SER A 334 18.57 13.60 25.62
N ASP A 335 19.58 12.75 25.49
CA ASP A 335 20.94 13.01 25.99
C ASP A 335 21.61 14.15 25.21
N LYS A 336 21.29 14.30 23.92
CA LYS A 336 21.70 15.49 23.16
C LYS A 336 21.01 16.74 23.70
N LYS A 337 19.67 16.74 23.87
CA LYS A 337 18.94 17.88 24.44
C LYS A 337 19.47 18.26 25.83
N ALA A 338 19.71 17.28 26.70
CA ALA A 338 20.28 17.51 28.02
C ALA A 338 21.69 18.12 27.96
N ARG A 339 22.57 17.64 27.06
CA ARG A 339 23.89 18.27 26.82
C ARG A 339 23.76 19.70 26.29
N ASP A 340 22.86 19.93 25.34
CA ASP A 340 22.61 21.27 24.79
C ASP A 340 22.06 22.23 25.88
N GLU A 341 21.24 21.74 26.82
CA GLU A 341 20.75 22.50 27.98
C GLU A 341 21.88 22.81 28.99
N MET A 342 22.65 21.80 29.39
CA MET A 342 23.81 21.97 30.29
C MET A 342 24.88 22.91 29.70
N ILE A 343 25.02 22.96 28.36
CA ILE A 343 25.88 23.93 27.67
C ILE A 343 25.33 25.36 27.82
N ARG A 344 24.02 25.58 27.67
CA ARG A 344 23.40 26.90 27.91
C ARG A 344 23.55 27.33 29.36
N GLU A 345 23.32 26.42 30.31
CA GLU A 345 23.50 26.72 31.73
C GLU A 345 24.95 27.06 32.06
N ARG A 346 25.92 26.27 31.57
CA ARG A 346 27.35 26.56 31.68
C ARG A 346 27.67 27.95 31.14
N ASP A 347 27.18 28.31 29.96
CA ASP A 347 27.52 29.58 29.30
C ASP A 347 26.83 30.78 29.98
N LEU A 348 25.62 30.59 30.52
CA LEU A 348 24.95 31.58 31.36
C LEU A 348 25.68 31.78 32.71
N LEU A 349 26.06 30.69 33.37
CA LEU A 349 26.84 30.71 34.61
C LEU A 349 28.22 31.33 34.40
N HIS A 350 28.91 31.00 33.30
CA HIS A 350 30.20 31.59 32.94
C HIS A 350 30.07 33.10 32.67
N LYS A 351 29.03 33.53 31.94
CA LYS A 351 28.74 34.96 31.72
C LYS A 351 28.40 35.71 33.02
N ASN A 352 27.70 35.07 33.95
CA ASN A 352 27.42 35.63 35.27
C ASN A 352 28.66 35.65 36.19
N MET A 353 29.51 34.64 36.10
CA MET A 353 30.81 34.58 36.79
C MET A 353 31.75 35.69 36.31
N ILE A 354 31.86 35.93 34.99
CA ILE A 354 32.64 37.05 34.43
C ILE A 354 32.12 38.39 34.96
N ARG A 355 30.79 38.60 34.97
CA ARG A 355 30.17 39.81 35.54
C ARG A 355 30.48 39.98 37.03
N ALA A 356 30.43 38.89 37.80
CA ALA A 356 30.75 38.90 39.22
C ALA A 356 32.23 39.26 39.44
N VAL A 357 33.16 38.59 38.74
CA VAL A 357 34.60 38.88 38.79
C VAL A 357 34.88 40.34 38.44
N GLN A 358 34.33 40.86 37.34
CA GLN A 358 34.50 42.28 36.96
C GLN A 358 33.92 43.26 37.98
N SER A 359 32.88 42.87 38.72
CA SER A 359 32.33 43.65 39.84
C SER A 359 33.26 43.60 41.05
N THR A 360 33.78 42.42 41.39
CA THR A 360 34.75 42.21 42.47
C THR A 360 36.10 42.90 42.20
N GLU A 361 36.59 42.92 40.95
CA GLU A 361 37.80 43.65 40.55
C GLU A 361 37.63 45.17 40.75
N LYS A 362 36.48 45.72 40.35
CA LYS A 362 36.12 47.13 40.63
C LYS A 362 36.07 47.38 42.14
N GLN A 363 35.40 46.52 42.90
CA GLN A 363 35.32 46.65 44.35
C GLN A 363 36.70 46.56 45.02
N GLN A 364 37.59 45.66 44.57
CA GLN A 364 38.97 45.57 45.05
C GLN A 364 39.80 46.80 44.68
N SER A 365 39.61 47.38 43.49
CA SER A 365 40.29 48.62 43.09
C SER A 365 39.86 49.80 43.98
N LEU A 366 38.57 49.90 44.30
CA LEU A 366 38.03 50.90 45.23
C LEU A 366 38.52 50.68 46.66
N VAL A 367 38.53 49.44 47.15
CA VAL A 367 39.06 49.11 48.49
C VAL A 367 40.55 49.46 48.58
N LYS A 368 41.37 49.20 47.55
CA LYS A 368 42.79 49.60 47.55
C LYS A 368 42.99 51.11 47.61
N VAL A 369 42.12 51.90 46.97
CA VAL A 369 42.14 53.37 47.10
C VAL A 369 41.75 53.76 48.53
N LEU A 370 40.65 53.24 49.06
CA LEU A 370 40.21 53.54 50.43
C LEU A 370 41.21 53.08 51.51
N GLU A 371 41.97 52.00 51.30
CA GLU A 371 43.08 51.58 52.16
C GLU A 371 44.28 52.53 52.08
N GLN A 372 44.53 53.15 50.92
CA GLN A 372 45.57 54.14 50.73
C GLN A 372 45.17 55.47 51.40
N ASP A 373 43.95 55.95 51.16
CA ASP A 373 43.37 57.13 51.78
C ASP A 373 43.32 56.99 53.31
N LYS A 374 42.90 55.81 53.80
CA LYS A 374 42.95 55.48 55.23
C LYS A 374 44.37 55.63 55.81
N LYS A 375 45.41 55.13 55.13
CA LYS A 375 46.79 55.27 55.60
C LYS A 375 47.27 56.72 55.60
N VAL A 376 46.83 57.55 54.64
CA VAL A 376 47.11 58.99 54.66
C VAL A 376 46.47 59.63 55.90
N LEU A 377 45.18 59.38 56.14
CA LEU A 377 44.47 59.89 57.31
C LEU A 377 45.03 59.38 58.64
N GLU A 378 45.45 58.11 58.74
CA GLU A 378 46.12 57.55 59.93
C GLU A 378 47.48 58.24 60.19
N ASN A 379 48.23 58.59 59.13
CA ASN A 379 49.47 59.36 59.25
C ASN A 379 49.22 60.82 59.67
N GLU A 380 48.20 61.47 59.10
CA GLU A 380 47.78 62.84 59.50
C GLU A 380 47.33 62.87 60.96
N ILE A 381 46.47 61.94 61.39
CA ILE A 381 46.06 61.78 62.78
C ILE A 381 47.28 61.53 63.69
N SER A 382 48.24 60.71 63.26
CA SER A 382 49.50 60.51 63.99
C SER A 382 50.33 61.80 64.12
N ALA A 383 50.35 62.64 63.08
CA ALA A 383 51.02 63.95 63.10
C ALA A 383 50.31 64.92 64.07
N TYR A 384 48.99 65.07 63.97
CA TYR A 384 48.21 65.93 64.87
C TYR A 384 48.28 65.47 66.34
N ILE A 385 48.34 64.16 66.61
CA ILE A 385 48.55 63.64 67.98
C ILE A 385 49.93 64.05 68.51
N LYS A 386 50.99 63.95 67.69
CA LYS A 386 52.35 64.39 68.07
C LYS A 386 52.40 65.90 68.30
N GLU A 387 51.76 66.68 67.43
CA GLU A 387 51.69 68.13 67.56
C GLU A 387 50.94 68.54 68.84
N ALA A 388 49.77 67.97 69.10
CA ALA A 388 49.00 68.20 70.32
C ALA A 388 49.78 67.80 71.59
N GLN A 389 50.61 66.76 71.54
CA GLN A 389 51.52 66.42 72.64
C GLN A 389 52.63 67.46 72.84
N MET A 390 53.18 68.03 71.77
CA MET A 390 54.18 69.10 71.86
C MET A 390 53.56 70.41 72.38
N GLN A 391 52.38 70.80 71.88
CA GLN A 391 51.61 71.95 72.37
C GLN A 391 51.27 71.79 73.87
N ARG A 392 50.81 70.61 74.31
CA ARG A 392 50.57 70.32 75.75
C ARG A 392 51.82 70.45 76.61
N LYS A 393 53.00 70.03 76.13
CA LYS A 393 54.27 70.24 76.83
C LYS A 393 54.63 71.72 76.95
N ALA A 394 54.43 72.51 75.89
CA ALA A 394 54.65 73.95 75.90
C ALA A 394 53.71 74.67 76.88
N ILE A 395 52.41 74.33 76.88
CA ILE A 395 51.43 74.86 77.84
C ILE A 395 51.89 74.54 79.27
N HIS A 396 52.22 73.28 79.58
CA HIS A 396 52.65 72.89 80.92
C HIS A 396 53.94 73.60 81.40
N GLN A 397 54.83 73.97 80.48
CA GLN A 397 56.01 74.77 80.79
C GLN A 397 55.64 76.23 81.10
N LEU A 398 54.78 76.84 80.28
CA LEU A 398 54.24 78.19 80.53
C LEU A 398 53.42 78.29 81.82
N GLU A 399 52.70 77.23 82.20
CA GLU A 399 52.00 77.13 83.49
C GLU A 399 52.97 77.13 84.67
N LYS A 400 54.09 76.40 84.58
CA LYS A 400 55.15 76.42 85.59
C LYS A 400 55.82 77.79 85.71
N GLU A 401 56.07 78.46 84.60
CA GLU A 401 56.63 79.81 84.58
C GLU A 401 55.65 80.82 85.19
N ARG A 402 54.37 80.77 84.81
CA ARG A 402 53.28 81.54 85.46
C ARG A 402 53.27 81.32 86.97
N ASP A 403 53.29 80.07 87.42
CA ASP A 403 53.20 79.74 88.85
C ASP A 403 54.48 80.13 89.61
N HIS A 404 55.65 80.11 88.95
CA HIS A 404 56.88 80.66 89.49
C HIS A 404 56.77 82.18 89.72
N TYR A 405 56.33 82.94 88.71
CA TYR A 405 56.15 84.39 88.83
C TYR A 405 55.05 84.78 89.82
N ILE A 406 53.96 84.00 89.93
CA ILE A 406 52.93 84.19 90.97
C ILE A 406 53.55 84.01 92.37
N ASN A 407 54.33 82.96 92.59
CA ASN A 407 54.98 82.72 93.88
C ASN A 407 56.05 83.78 94.21
N GLU A 408 56.83 84.23 93.23
CA GLU A 408 57.76 85.35 93.40
C GLU A 408 57.03 86.64 93.76
N THR A 409 55.97 86.99 93.02
CA THR A 409 55.12 88.17 93.28
C THR A 409 54.50 88.12 94.66
N ASN A 410 53.98 86.97 95.10
CA ASN A 410 53.47 86.77 96.46
C ASN A 410 54.56 86.97 97.52
N SER A 411 55.77 86.48 97.29
CA SER A 411 56.91 86.69 98.21
C SER A 411 57.36 88.15 98.29
N LEU A 412 57.22 88.92 97.21
CA LEU A 412 57.50 90.36 97.16
C LEU A 412 56.39 91.13 97.87
N MET A 413 55.12 90.77 97.63
CA MET A 413 53.96 91.37 98.29
C MET A 413 54.00 91.16 99.81
N GLN A 414 54.36 89.97 100.29
CA GLN A 414 54.57 89.71 101.73
C GLN A 414 55.71 90.54 102.32
N ARG A 415 56.82 90.70 101.59
CA ARG A 415 57.93 91.58 102.00
C ARG A 415 57.50 93.06 102.07
N VAL A 416 56.72 93.55 101.11
CA VAL A 416 56.13 94.90 101.15
C VAL A 416 55.18 95.05 102.35
N GLN A 417 54.30 94.07 102.60
CA GLN A 417 53.41 94.07 103.77
C GLN A 417 54.14 94.00 105.12
N GLN A 418 55.36 93.44 105.18
CA GLN A 418 56.22 93.51 106.37
C GLN A 418 56.84 94.90 106.50
N ASN A 419 57.44 95.42 105.43
CA ASN A 419 58.06 96.75 105.43
C ASN A 419 57.07 97.87 105.80
N ILE A 420 55.80 97.74 105.42
CA ILE A 420 54.73 98.67 105.83
C ILE A 420 54.49 98.61 107.35
N ARG A 421 54.33 97.41 107.92
CA ARG A 421 54.17 97.24 109.38
C ARG A 421 55.39 97.71 110.17
N ASP A 422 56.59 97.50 109.63
CA ASP A 422 57.84 98.03 110.21
C ASP A 422 57.95 99.56 110.10
N ALA A 423 57.23 100.19 109.17
CA ALA A 423 57.12 101.65 109.07
C ALA A 423 56.07 102.20 110.05
N GLU A 424 54.89 101.59 110.13
CA GLU A 424 53.83 101.93 111.09
C GLU A 424 54.35 101.91 112.55
N VAL A 425 55.15 100.90 112.91
CA VAL A 425 55.81 100.84 114.23
C VAL A 425 56.75 102.02 114.47
N ARG A 426 57.57 102.40 113.49
CA ARG A 426 58.48 103.57 113.60
C ARG A 426 57.74 104.90 113.64
N GLU A 427 56.60 105.03 112.95
CA GLU A 427 55.76 106.22 113.06
C GLU A 427 55.16 106.35 114.47
N MET A 428 54.78 105.24 115.10
CA MET A 428 54.34 105.21 116.50
C MET A 428 55.49 105.59 117.47
N GLU A 429 56.71 105.08 117.27
CA GLU A 429 57.88 105.50 118.03
C GLU A 429 58.15 107.00 117.89
N VAL A 430 58.08 107.54 116.67
CA VAL A 430 58.23 108.99 116.40
C VAL A 430 57.13 109.80 117.07
N PHE A 431 55.89 109.30 117.14
CA PHE A 431 54.80 109.95 117.86
C PHE A 431 55.08 110.01 119.37
N ASP A 432 55.50 108.91 119.99
CA ASP A 432 55.87 108.88 121.42
C ASP A 432 57.08 109.76 121.75
N TRP A 433 58.07 109.85 120.86
CA TRP A 433 59.19 110.79 121.02
C TRP A 433 58.75 112.26 120.88
N ARG A 434 57.86 112.59 119.92
CA ARG A 434 57.27 113.93 119.81
C ARG A 434 56.49 114.31 121.07
N LYS A 435 55.73 113.38 121.66
CA LYS A 435 55.01 113.60 122.92
C LYS A 435 55.97 113.90 124.08
N LYS A 436 57.06 113.13 124.22
CA LYS A 436 58.10 113.39 125.25
C LYS A 436 58.76 114.76 125.08
N VAL A 437 58.94 115.23 123.84
CA VAL A 437 59.45 116.59 123.56
C VAL A 437 58.47 117.65 124.04
N THR A 438 57.17 117.57 123.69
CA THR A 438 56.19 118.57 124.16
C THR A 438 55.99 118.57 125.68
N GLU A 439 56.09 117.41 126.32
CA GLU A 439 56.14 117.29 127.79
C GLU A 439 57.38 117.97 128.39
N ALA A 440 58.54 117.94 127.72
CA ALA A 440 59.74 118.67 128.16
C ALA A 440 59.62 120.19 127.94
N GLU A 441 59.14 120.62 126.78
CA GLU A 441 58.89 122.04 126.44
C GLU A 441 57.95 122.71 127.45
N SER A 442 56.88 122.01 127.87
CA SER A 442 55.95 122.53 128.89
C SER A 442 56.60 122.77 130.25
N LYS A 443 57.61 121.97 130.64
CA LYS A 443 58.34 122.12 131.91
C LYS A 443 59.30 123.31 131.86
N VAL A 444 59.90 123.60 130.70
CA VAL A 444 60.71 124.81 130.49
C VAL A 444 59.85 126.06 130.68
N LYS A 445 58.67 126.13 130.06
CA LYS A 445 57.73 127.24 130.24
C LYS A 445 57.28 127.46 131.69
N GLN A 446 57.15 126.41 132.48
CA GLN A 446 56.87 126.58 133.92
C GLN A 446 58.03 127.20 134.71
N GLN A 447 59.28 126.94 134.32
CA GLN A 447 60.46 127.57 134.93
C GLN A 447 60.59 129.05 134.51
N GLU A 448 60.33 129.36 133.24
CA GLU A 448 60.35 130.74 132.70
C GLU A 448 59.35 131.63 133.45
N ASN A 449 58.10 131.21 133.59
CA ASN A 449 57.05 131.95 134.29
C ASN A 449 57.38 132.26 135.76
N LEU A 450 58.08 131.35 136.46
CA LEU A 450 58.50 131.55 137.85
C LEU A 450 59.60 132.60 137.98
N LEU A 451 60.47 132.73 136.98
CA LEU A 451 61.49 133.78 136.91
C LEU A 451 60.87 135.15 136.60
N GLU A 452 59.90 135.22 135.68
CA GLU A 452 59.18 136.47 135.38
C GLU A 452 58.40 136.98 136.60
N SER A 453 57.83 136.08 137.42
CA SER A 453 57.15 136.44 138.68
C SER A 453 58.03 137.30 139.58
N VAL A 454 59.28 136.88 139.85
CA VAL A 454 60.23 137.59 140.73
C VAL A 454 60.70 138.91 140.11
N VAL A 455 60.71 139.02 138.78
CA VAL A 455 61.04 140.25 138.05
C VAL A 455 59.86 141.26 138.07
N SER A 456 58.62 140.78 138.18
CA SER A 456 57.41 141.61 138.13
C SER A 456 57.19 142.46 139.38
N GLU A 457 57.44 141.91 140.58
CA GLU A 457 57.26 142.63 141.87
C GLU A 457 58.15 143.88 141.96
N ARG A 458 59.34 143.84 141.36
CA ARG A 458 60.28 144.98 141.29
C ARG A 458 59.76 146.15 140.44
N ASN A 459 58.92 145.89 139.44
CA ASN A 459 58.58 146.85 138.39
C ASN A 459 57.20 147.51 138.56
N LEU A 460 56.33 147.02 139.45
CA LEU A 460 54.91 147.41 139.49
C LEU A 460 54.64 148.85 140.00
N TYR A 461 55.65 149.56 140.51
CA TYR A 461 55.55 150.98 140.90
C TYR A 461 55.74 151.98 139.72
N SER A 462 55.61 151.55 138.46
CA SER A 462 55.70 152.48 137.30
C SER A 462 54.71 152.23 136.15
N ARG A 463 53.45 152.65 136.42
CA ARG A 463 52.43 153.18 135.48
C ARG A 463 51.67 152.20 134.55
N ASN A 464 50.45 152.63 134.19
CA ASN A 464 49.40 151.90 133.46
C ASN A 464 49.02 152.62 132.14
N LEU A 465 48.21 151.95 131.27
CA LEU A 465 46.93 152.43 130.64
C LEU A 465 46.72 152.30 129.08
N THR A 466 45.72 151.48 128.65
CA THR A 466 44.91 151.40 127.35
C THR A 466 45.62 151.17 125.97
N GLU A 467 44.99 150.87 124.79
CA GLU A 467 43.57 150.74 124.31
C GLU A 467 43.28 149.63 123.22
N THR A 468 42.46 149.84 122.14
CA THR A 468 41.72 148.79 121.36
C THR A 468 41.33 149.12 119.87
N GLN A 469 40.78 148.16 119.06
CA GLN A 469 39.64 148.29 118.05
C GLN A 469 39.33 147.02 117.15
N ILE A 470 38.43 147.08 116.12
CA ILE A 470 37.54 145.98 115.59
C ILE A 470 37.20 146.02 114.05
N ALA A 471 37.08 144.88 113.29
CA ALA A 471 36.27 144.74 112.02
C ALA A 471 36.15 143.31 111.37
N GLU A 472 34.95 142.80 110.95
CA GLU A 472 34.87 141.64 109.98
C GLU A 472 33.58 141.32 109.11
N MET A 473 32.39 141.94 109.25
CA MET A 473 31.16 141.41 108.58
C MET A 473 30.72 142.05 107.23
N LYS A 474 31.31 141.65 106.08
CA LYS A 474 30.80 142.06 104.72
C LYS A 474 30.84 141.03 103.56
N ARG A 475 31.36 139.80 103.70
CA ARG A 475 31.65 138.92 102.52
C ARG A 475 30.55 137.97 102.01
N LYS A 476 29.52 137.61 102.80
CA LYS A 476 28.66 136.45 102.48
C LYS A 476 27.62 136.61 101.35
N MET A 477 27.24 137.83 100.95
CA MET A 477 26.05 138.05 100.11
C MET A 477 26.20 137.74 98.61
N LYS A 478 27.43 137.57 98.09
CA LYS A 478 27.72 137.50 96.65
C LYS A 478 27.62 136.10 96.02
N ILE A 479 27.48 135.04 96.83
CA ILE A 479 27.62 133.65 96.35
C ILE A 479 26.30 133.05 95.83
N MET A 480 25.16 133.34 96.48
CA MET A 480 23.86 132.72 96.15
C MET A 480 23.33 133.06 94.75
N THR A 481 23.64 134.25 94.22
CA THR A 481 23.05 134.74 92.95
C THR A 481 23.43 133.88 91.73
N ASN A 482 24.64 133.28 91.74
CA ASN A 482 25.17 132.58 90.57
C ASN A 482 24.64 131.14 90.40
N GLN A 483 24.07 130.54 91.45
CA GLN A 483 23.58 129.14 91.39
C GLN A 483 22.21 129.04 90.70
N VAL A 484 21.39 130.10 90.75
CA VAL A 484 20.03 130.12 90.17
C VAL A 484 20.04 130.19 88.64
N THR A 485 21.10 130.75 88.03
CA THR A 485 21.22 130.86 86.57
C THR A 485 21.61 129.55 85.90
N GLN A 486 22.41 128.71 86.56
CA GLN A 486 22.91 127.46 85.97
C GLN A 486 21.79 126.42 85.79
N LEU A 487 20.96 126.23 86.82
CA LEU A 487 19.85 125.27 86.81
C LEU A 487 18.80 125.54 85.72
N LYS A 488 18.68 126.78 85.21
CA LYS A 488 17.74 127.10 84.13
C LYS A 488 18.18 126.57 82.76
N TYR A 489 19.48 126.52 82.49
CA TYR A 489 19.99 125.98 81.22
C TYR A 489 19.87 124.45 81.16
N GLU A 490 20.03 123.76 82.29
CA GLU A 490 19.90 122.29 82.38
C GLU A 490 18.47 121.79 82.14
N ILE A 491 17.45 122.61 82.44
CA ILE A 491 16.04 122.29 82.17
C ILE A 491 15.76 122.32 80.67
N ILE A 492 16.13 123.42 80.00
CA ILE A 492 15.91 123.60 78.55
C ILE A 492 16.57 122.47 77.74
N GLY A 493 17.82 122.10 78.08
CA GLY A 493 18.52 121.00 77.41
C GLY A 493 17.86 119.63 77.58
N LYS A 494 17.08 119.41 78.64
CA LYS A 494 16.29 118.17 78.82
C LYS A 494 14.96 118.20 78.09
N GLU A 495 14.32 119.36 77.97
CA GLU A 495 13.11 119.54 77.16
C GLU A 495 13.40 119.29 75.66
N GLU A 496 14.54 119.78 75.15
CA GLU A 496 14.99 119.50 73.77
C GLU A 496 15.32 118.02 73.52
N ALA A 497 15.87 117.31 74.52
CA ALA A 497 16.13 115.87 74.42
C ALA A 497 14.83 115.07 74.34
N ILE A 498 13.89 115.33 75.26
CA ILE A 498 12.57 114.67 75.30
C ILE A 498 11.81 114.88 73.98
N ALA A 499 11.92 116.05 73.35
CA ALA A 499 11.29 116.32 72.05
C ALA A 499 11.84 115.43 70.91
N LYS A 500 13.14 115.10 70.93
CA LYS A 500 13.77 114.19 69.96
C LYS A 500 13.34 112.75 70.19
N ASP A 501 13.38 112.27 71.43
CA ASP A 501 12.97 110.92 71.81
C ASP A 501 11.50 110.65 71.43
N GLN A 502 10.63 111.65 71.51
CA GLN A 502 9.24 111.58 71.07
C GLN A 502 9.09 111.50 69.54
N GLN A 503 9.92 112.22 68.77
CA GLN A 503 9.94 112.10 67.31
C GLN A 503 10.44 110.71 66.87
N GLU A 504 11.53 110.22 67.48
CA GLU A 504 12.09 108.91 67.15
C GLU A 504 11.13 107.76 67.51
N ASN A 505 10.47 107.83 68.68
CA ASN A 505 9.37 106.90 69.01
C ASN A 505 8.23 106.92 67.98
N LYS A 506 7.90 108.09 67.43
CA LYS A 506 6.85 108.23 66.41
C LYS A 506 7.26 107.64 65.07
N HIS A 507 8.55 107.69 64.71
CA HIS A 507 9.11 106.98 63.55
C HIS A 507 9.15 105.46 63.77
N LEU A 508 9.65 105.00 64.91
CA LEU A 508 9.72 103.58 65.26
C LEU A 508 8.34 102.90 65.30
N ARG A 509 7.31 103.58 65.83
CA ARG A 509 5.92 103.08 65.80
C ARG A 509 5.40 102.88 64.39
N LYS A 510 5.55 103.88 63.51
CA LYS A 510 5.18 103.77 62.09
C LYS A 510 5.92 102.64 61.38
N SER A 511 7.22 102.48 61.64
CA SER A 511 7.99 101.37 61.08
C SER A 511 7.51 100.00 61.61
N SER A 512 7.11 99.91 62.88
CA SER A 512 6.54 98.70 63.48
C SER A 512 5.13 98.38 62.96
N GLU A 513 4.37 99.38 62.55
CA GLU A 513 3.05 99.22 61.92
C GLU A 513 3.21 98.73 60.47
N ALA A 514 4.04 99.37 59.66
CA ALA A 514 4.35 98.92 58.30
C ALA A 514 4.89 97.47 58.26
N LEU A 515 5.84 97.13 59.13
CA LEU A 515 6.37 95.76 59.25
C LEU A 515 5.32 94.73 59.69
N LYS A 516 4.21 95.12 60.33
CA LYS A 516 3.10 94.21 60.64
C LYS A 516 2.18 94.00 59.45
N GLU A 517 1.98 95.01 58.61
CA GLU A 517 1.21 94.91 57.37
C GLU A 517 1.95 94.01 56.36
N GLU A 518 3.26 94.24 56.16
CA GLU A 518 4.13 93.36 55.36
C GLU A 518 4.14 91.91 55.90
N LEU A 519 4.18 91.73 57.23
CA LEU A 519 4.12 90.41 57.86
C LEU A 519 2.73 89.75 57.73
N GLN A 520 1.64 90.51 57.57
CA GLN A 520 0.32 89.96 57.27
C GLN A 520 0.20 89.60 55.78
N GLU A 521 0.70 90.45 54.87
CA GLU A 521 0.64 90.16 53.44
C GLU A 521 1.49 88.95 53.08
N THR A 522 2.73 88.86 53.58
CA THR A 522 3.60 87.70 53.37
C THR A 522 3.01 86.41 53.93
N LYS A 523 2.28 86.44 55.05
CA LYS A 523 1.51 85.29 55.55
C LYS A 523 0.37 84.91 54.61
N LEU A 524 -0.39 85.90 54.10
CA LEU A 524 -1.46 85.65 53.14
C LEU A 524 -0.93 85.06 51.81
N GLN A 525 0.27 85.47 51.38
CA GLN A 525 0.98 84.88 50.24
C GLN A 525 1.49 83.46 50.55
N LEU A 526 1.98 83.20 51.77
CA LEU A 526 2.38 81.87 52.23
C LEU A 526 1.20 80.88 52.24
N ASP A 527 0.04 81.28 52.77
CA ASP A 527 -1.15 80.40 52.79
C ASP A 527 -1.71 80.14 51.38
N LYS A 528 -1.68 81.13 50.49
CA LYS A 528 -2.03 80.94 49.06
C LYS A 528 -1.07 79.96 48.36
N THR A 529 0.24 80.12 48.53
CA THR A 529 1.23 79.21 47.93
C THR A 529 1.15 77.80 48.53
N ARG A 530 0.85 77.67 49.83
CA ARG A 530 0.59 76.40 50.49
C ARG A 530 -0.64 75.67 49.91
N GLN A 531 -1.74 76.38 49.68
CA GLN A 531 -2.93 75.80 49.03
C GLN A 531 -2.63 75.30 47.60
N ILE A 532 -1.79 76.01 46.84
CA ILE A 532 -1.35 75.58 45.50
C ILE A 532 -0.45 74.35 45.59
N VAL A 533 0.47 74.29 46.55
CA VAL A 533 1.34 73.13 46.78
C VAL A 533 0.52 71.90 47.19
N ASP A 534 -0.50 72.06 48.03
CA ASP A 534 -1.33 70.94 48.49
C ASP A 534 -2.33 70.47 47.42
N SER A 535 -2.80 71.35 46.51
CA SER A 535 -3.56 70.92 45.32
C SER A 535 -2.68 70.20 44.28
N GLN A 536 -1.45 70.69 44.05
CA GLN A 536 -0.47 70.02 43.17
C GLN A 536 -0.10 68.62 43.67
N LYS A 537 0.05 68.41 44.99
CA LYS A 537 0.24 67.06 45.57
C LYS A 537 -0.95 66.13 45.31
N ALA A 538 -2.18 66.65 45.38
CA ALA A 538 -3.38 65.86 45.10
C ALA A 538 -3.47 65.47 43.61
N GLU A 539 -3.08 66.37 42.71
CA GLU A 539 -2.95 66.09 41.28
C GLU A 539 -1.82 65.09 40.99
N GLU A 540 -0.65 65.23 41.63
CA GLU A 540 0.46 64.27 41.53
C GLU A 540 0.00 62.86 41.96
N GLN A 541 -0.68 62.73 43.10
CA GLN A 541 -1.22 61.43 43.55
C GLN A 541 -2.24 60.83 42.57
N ASN A 542 -3.01 61.66 41.85
CA ASN A 542 -3.95 61.18 40.84
C ASN A 542 -3.22 60.76 39.56
N LEU A 543 -2.20 61.50 39.12
CA LEU A 543 -1.33 61.11 38.00
C LEU A 543 -0.55 59.81 38.33
N GLN A 544 -0.06 59.64 39.55
CA GLN A 544 0.58 58.41 40.01
C GLN A 544 -0.38 57.20 39.94
N LYS A 545 -1.67 57.36 40.30
CA LYS A 545 -2.71 56.32 40.15
C LYS A 545 -2.96 55.99 38.68
N VAL A 546 -3.08 57.00 37.82
CA VAL A 546 -3.26 56.80 36.36
C VAL A 546 -2.06 56.05 35.76
N ILE A 547 -0.82 56.41 36.14
CA ILE A 547 0.40 55.72 35.72
C ILE A 547 0.43 54.28 36.24
N ALA A 548 -0.05 54.01 37.46
CA ALA A 548 -0.15 52.65 38.00
C ALA A 548 -1.16 51.80 37.22
N ASN A 549 -2.33 52.36 36.88
CA ASN A 549 -3.35 51.68 36.07
C ASN A 549 -2.82 51.35 34.68
N ILE A 550 -2.25 52.33 33.97
CA ILE A 550 -1.66 52.14 32.63
C ILE A 550 -0.55 51.08 32.65
N LYS A 551 0.31 51.06 33.69
CA LYS A 551 1.31 49.99 33.86
C LYS A 551 0.66 48.62 34.07
N SER A 552 -0.44 48.54 34.81
CA SER A 552 -1.16 47.27 35.02
C SER A 552 -1.83 46.76 33.73
N GLU A 553 -2.41 47.66 32.93
CA GLU A 553 -2.98 47.38 31.61
C GLU A 553 -1.88 46.94 30.63
N GLN A 554 -0.74 47.63 30.58
CA GLN A 554 0.42 47.24 29.76
C GLN A 554 0.94 45.84 30.12
N ILE A 555 0.96 45.48 31.41
CA ILE A 555 1.33 44.13 31.86
C ILE A 555 0.27 43.09 31.42
N GLN A 556 -1.03 43.43 31.42
CA GLN A 556 -2.07 42.54 30.90
C GLN A 556 -1.98 42.36 29.37
N GLN A 557 -1.77 43.45 28.62
CA GLN A 557 -1.61 43.42 27.17
C GLN A 557 -0.37 42.62 26.74
N ASN A 558 0.77 42.80 27.42
CA ASN A 558 1.96 41.99 27.18
C ASN A 558 1.69 40.49 27.43
N LYS A 559 0.98 40.13 28.50
CA LYS A 559 0.59 38.74 28.78
C LYS A 559 -0.41 38.17 27.76
N GLN A 560 -1.22 39.01 27.11
CA GLN A 560 -2.07 38.60 25.99
C GLN A 560 -1.24 38.38 24.71
N LEU A 561 -0.29 39.28 24.42
CA LEU A 561 0.65 39.13 23.31
C LEU A 561 1.54 37.89 23.46
N GLU A 562 2.04 37.59 24.65
CA GLU A 562 2.80 36.37 24.94
C GLU A 562 1.98 35.09 24.67
N LYS A 563 0.69 35.07 25.06
CA LYS A 563 -0.22 33.96 24.74
C LYS A 563 -0.43 33.79 23.24
N VAL A 564 -0.75 34.87 22.53
CA VAL A 564 -0.94 34.84 21.07
C VAL A 564 0.35 34.46 20.34
N SER A 565 1.52 34.89 20.85
CA SER A 565 2.82 34.44 20.35
C SER A 565 3.02 32.93 20.57
N GLY A 566 2.71 32.41 21.75
CA GLY A 566 2.77 30.97 22.04
C GLY A 566 1.81 30.13 21.19
N GLU A 567 0.59 30.63 20.97
CA GLU A 567 -0.42 30.00 20.11
C GLU A 567 0.00 29.99 18.64
N THR A 568 0.48 31.13 18.11
CA THR A 568 0.98 31.22 16.73
C THR A 568 2.27 30.42 16.51
N GLU A 569 3.17 30.34 17.49
CA GLU A 569 4.30 29.41 17.47
C GLU A 569 3.86 27.95 17.46
N SER A 570 2.87 27.58 18.30
CA SER A 570 2.33 26.21 18.35
C SER A 570 1.68 25.81 17.03
N LEU A 571 0.84 26.69 16.46
CA LEU A 571 0.22 26.50 15.14
C LEU A 571 1.27 26.44 14.03
N SER A 572 2.33 27.24 14.09
CA SER A 572 3.44 27.19 13.12
C SER A 572 4.21 25.87 13.20
N LYS A 573 4.48 25.36 14.40
CA LYS A 573 5.13 24.05 14.63
C LYS A 573 4.24 22.90 14.11
N GLN A 574 2.92 22.97 14.34
CA GLN A 574 1.94 22.00 13.82
C GLN A 574 1.83 22.07 12.28
N LEU A 575 1.79 23.26 11.68
CA LEU A 575 1.79 23.44 10.23
C LEU A 575 3.07 22.92 9.58
N LEU A 576 4.22 23.10 10.22
CA LEU A 576 5.49 22.52 9.75
C LEU A 576 5.44 20.99 9.79
N GLN A 577 4.94 20.39 10.88
CA GLN A 577 4.75 18.94 11.00
C GLN A 577 3.80 18.39 9.93
N ARG A 578 2.61 18.98 9.76
CA ARG A 578 1.63 18.61 8.72
C ARG A 578 2.21 18.76 7.30
N ASN A 579 3.05 19.76 7.05
CA ASN A 579 3.75 19.91 5.77
C ASN A 579 4.79 18.80 5.53
N ASN A 580 5.55 18.43 6.56
CA ASN A 580 6.53 17.34 6.49
C ASN A 580 5.85 15.98 6.29
N GLU A 581 4.77 15.71 7.03
CA GLU A 581 3.91 14.53 6.83
C GLU A 581 3.38 14.47 5.38
N ARG A 582 2.88 15.58 4.85
CA ARG A 582 2.41 15.67 3.46
C ARG A 582 3.53 15.39 2.44
N ALA A 583 4.74 15.88 2.68
CA ALA A 583 5.90 15.59 1.82
C ALA A 583 6.28 14.09 1.85
N LEU A 584 6.29 13.48 3.04
CA LEU A 584 6.52 12.04 3.22
C LEU A 584 5.44 11.20 2.53
N LEU A 585 4.17 11.63 2.57
CA LEU A 585 3.08 10.98 1.86
C LEU A 585 3.24 11.07 0.33
N TYR A 586 3.68 12.21 -0.22
CA TYR A 586 3.96 12.33 -1.66
C TYR A 586 5.10 11.41 -2.11
N GLU A 587 6.22 11.34 -1.38
CA GLU A 587 7.29 10.39 -1.70
C GLU A 587 6.84 8.92 -1.52
N LYS A 588 6.02 8.61 -0.51
CA LYS A 588 5.42 7.27 -0.36
C LYS A 588 4.53 6.89 -1.55
N ILE A 589 3.67 7.80 -2.01
CA ILE A 589 2.83 7.60 -3.21
C ILE A 589 3.69 7.38 -4.45
N LYS A 590 4.74 8.19 -4.63
CA LYS A 590 5.69 8.11 -5.76
C LYS A 590 6.48 6.78 -5.77
N ILE A 591 6.89 6.29 -4.60
CA ILE A 591 7.47 4.93 -4.45
C ILE A 591 6.43 3.85 -4.77
N GLN A 592 5.20 3.97 -4.27
CA GLN A 592 4.14 3.00 -4.57
C GLN A 592 3.79 2.99 -6.07
N GLN A 593 3.78 4.14 -6.75
CA GLN A 593 3.59 4.24 -8.20
C GLN A 593 4.73 3.58 -8.99
N SER A 594 5.99 3.70 -8.56
CA SER A 594 7.09 3.01 -9.24
C SER A 594 7.07 1.50 -9.01
N VAL A 595 6.68 1.05 -7.82
CA VAL A 595 6.47 -0.39 -7.53
C VAL A 595 5.31 -0.96 -8.34
N LEU A 596 4.19 -0.24 -8.45
CA LEU A 596 3.05 -0.64 -9.30
C LEU A 596 3.46 -0.69 -10.78
N SER A 597 4.12 0.34 -11.30
CA SER A 597 4.57 0.36 -12.71
C SER A 597 5.57 -0.77 -13.05
N ASN A 598 6.42 -1.16 -12.11
CA ASN A 598 7.29 -2.34 -12.26
C ASN A 598 6.49 -3.65 -12.19
N GLY A 599 5.51 -3.73 -11.28
CA GLY A 599 4.58 -4.86 -11.18
C GLY A 599 3.77 -5.06 -12.47
N ASP A 600 3.21 -3.99 -13.02
CA ASP A 600 2.49 -3.97 -14.30
C ASP A 600 3.40 -4.40 -15.46
N PHE A 601 4.65 -3.93 -15.50
CA PHE A 601 5.63 -4.36 -16.50
C PHE A 601 5.88 -5.88 -16.43
N HIS A 602 6.17 -6.41 -15.23
CA HIS A 602 6.39 -7.85 -15.04
C HIS A 602 5.12 -8.68 -15.30
N TYR A 603 3.93 -8.17 -14.96
CA TYR A 603 2.66 -8.82 -15.25
C TYR A 603 2.41 -8.91 -16.76
N ASN A 604 2.63 -7.82 -17.50
CA ASN A 604 2.54 -7.82 -18.96
C ASN A 604 3.57 -8.75 -19.61
N GLN A 605 4.80 -8.81 -19.07
CA GLN A 605 5.80 -9.78 -19.51
C GLN A 605 5.30 -11.23 -19.32
N ARG A 606 4.69 -11.56 -18.17
CA ARG A 606 4.10 -12.90 -17.95
C ARG A 606 2.87 -13.18 -18.82
N LEU A 607 2.07 -12.17 -19.19
CA LEU A 607 1.00 -12.34 -20.17
C LEU A 607 1.54 -12.71 -21.56
N GLU A 608 2.65 -12.10 -21.99
CA GLU A 608 3.28 -12.43 -23.27
C GLU A 608 4.01 -13.79 -23.22
N ASP A 609 4.68 -14.15 -22.11
CA ASP A 609 5.18 -15.52 -21.90
C ASP A 609 4.05 -16.56 -22.06
N ILE A 610 2.90 -16.33 -21.42
CA ILE A 610 1.71 -17.18 -21.50
C ILE A 610 1.15 -17.20 -22.93
N ARG A 611 1.23 -16.11 -23.69
CA ARG A 611 0.81 -16.05 -25.10
C ARG A 611 1.73 -16.89 -25.98
N LEU A 612 3.04 -16.76 -25.82
CA LEU A 612 4.05 -17.52 -26.56
C LEU A 612 3.90 -19.03 -26.28
N LEU A 613 3.77 -19.42 -25.01
CA LEU A 613 3.49 -20.81 -24.62
C LEU A 613 2.17 -21.33 -25.21
N LYS A 614 1.11 -20.52 -25.26
CA LYS A 614 -0.15 -20.89 -25.94
C LYS A 614 0.01 -21.04 -27.45
N MET A 615 0.90 -20.28 -28.10
CA MET A 615 1.23 -20.45 -29.52
C MET A 615 2.07 -21.72 -29.75
N GLU A 616 3.03 -22.00 -28.89
CA GLU A 616 3.84 -23.23 -28.98
C GLU A 616 2.99 -24.49 -28.72
N ILE A 617 2.10 -24.49 -27.73
CA ILE A 617 1.11 -25.56 -27.51
C ILE A 617 0.24 -25.78 -28.76
N LYS A 618 -0.18 -24.71 -29.47
CA LYS A 618 -0.89 -24.84 -30.76
C LYS A 618 -0.01 -25.47 -31.83
N GLN A 619 1.25 -25.03 -31.97
CA GLN A 619 2.19 -25.62 -32.94
C GLN A 619 2.50 -27.10 -32.64
N LEU A 620 2.67 -27.47 -31.36
CA LEU A 620 2.92 -28.85 -30.94
C LEU A 620 1.70 -29.74 -31.20
N ASN A 621 0.49 -29.25 -30.95
CA ASN A 621 -0.75 -29.95 -31.31
C ASN A 621 -0.94 -30.07 -32.84
N GLN A 622 -0.54 -29.07 -33.63
CA GLN A 622 -0.51 -29.17 -35.10
C GLN A 622 0.52 -30.21 -35.57
N LYS A 623 1.76 -30.17 -35.05
CA LYS A 623 2.80 -31.19 -35.31
C LYS A 623 2.30 -32.59 -34.94
N LYS A 624 1.68 -32.75 -33.77
CA LYS A 624 1.09 -34.01 -33.32
C LYS A 624 0.00 -34.48 -34.29
N THR A 625 -0.99 -33.66 -34.61
CA THR A 625 -2.08 -34.07 -35.53
C THR A 625 -1.62 -34.34 -36.97
N ILE A 626 -0.50 -33.77 -37.42
CA ILE A 626 0.17 -34.16 -38.67
C ILE A 626 0.83 -35.53 -38.52
N ILE A 627 1.54 -35.80 -37.41
CA ILE A 627 2.16 -37.09 -37.12
C ILE A 627 1.09 -38.19 -36.98
N ASP A 628 0.02 -37.96 -36.22
CA ASP A 628 -1.12 -38.86 -36.04
C ASP A 628 -1.77 -39.22 -37.40
N LYS A 629 -1.87 -38.25 -38.33
CA LYS A 629 -2.35 -38.48 -39.72
C LYS A 629 -1.34 -39.22 -40.60
N SER A 630 -0.03 -39.09 -40.32
CA SER A 630 1.02 -39.83 -41.03
C SER A 630 1.18 -41.27 -40.53
N LEU A 631 0.77 -41.56 -39.28
CA LEU A 631 0.96 -42.84 -38.63
C LEU A 631 0.47 -44.06 -39.46
N PRO A 632 -0.75 -44.04 -40.04
CA PRO A 632 -1.24 -45.15 -40.86
C PRO A 632 -0.48 -45.31 -42.18
N ASN A 633 0.09 -44.22 -42.72
CA ASN A 633 0.95 -44.29 -43.89
C ASN A 633 2.34 -44.86 -43.54
N THR A 634 2.88 -44.61 -42.34
CA THR A 634 4.08 -45.34 -41.87
C THR A 634 3.83 -46.84 -41.63
N GLU A 635 2.60 -47.26 -41.32
CA GLU A 635 2.27 -48.69 -41.25
C GLU A 635 2.21 -49.33 -42.65
N LYS A 636 1.57 -48.67 -43.63
CA LYS A 636 1.61 -49.08 -45.05
C LYS A 636 3.04 -49.13 -45.59
N LEU A 637 3.82 -48.06 -45.37
CA LEU A 637 5.23 -48.03 -45.76
C LEU A 637 6.06 -49.10 -45.04
N ARG A 638 5.70 -49.53 -43.82
CA ARG A 638 6.33 -50.67 -43.16
C ARG A 638 5.95 -52.00 -43.82
N THR A 639 4.69 -52.21 -44.22
CA THR A 639 4.30 -53.44 -44.92
C THR A 639 4.89 -53.49 -46.33
N GLU A 640 4.93 -52.37 -47.04
CA GLU A 640 5.63 -52.20 -48.33
C GLU A 640 7.13 -52.41 -48.18
N LEU A 641 7.80 -51.84 -47.17
CA LEU A 641 9.23 -52.07 -46.91
C LEU A 641 9.50 -53.54 -46.57
N PHE A 642 8.63 -54.21 -45.81
CA PHE A 642 8.77 -55.64 -45.51
C PHE A 642 8.49 -56.53 -46.73
N HIS A 643 7.60 -56.10 -47.64
CA HIS A 643 7.35 -56.73 -48.93
C HIS A 643 8.57 -56.57 -49.85
N LEU A 644 9.04 -55.34 -50.06
CA LEU A 644 10.26 -55.00 -50.80
C LEU A 644 11.52 -55.61 -50.18
N GLN A 645 11.58 -55.85 -48.86
CA GLN A 645 12.66 -56.63 -48.25
C GLN A 645 12.55 -58.11 -48.59
N LYS A 646 11.35 -58.71 -48.61
CA LYS A 646 11.17 -60.09 -49.08
C LYS A 646 11.48 -60.21 -50.57
N GLU A 647 11.13 -59.22 -51.39
CA GLU A 647 11.47 -59.19 -52.82
C GLU A 647 12.95 -58.94 -53.04
N LEU A 648 13.58 -58.01 -52.32
CA LEU A 648 15.03 -57.82 -52.34
C LEU A 648 15.79 -59.05 -51.82
N LEU A 649 15.25 -59.82 -50.88
CA LEU A 649 15.83 -61.09 -50.45
C LEU A 649 15.63 -62.20 -51.49
N ARG A 650 14.47 -62.25 -52.18
CA ARG A 650 14.25 -63.15 -53.32
C ARG A 650 15.17 -62.81 -54.49
N GLU A 651 15.29 -61.55 -54.86
CA GLU A 651 16.16 -61.08 -55.93
C GLU A 651 17.64 -61.10 -55.52
N LYS A 652 18.01 -60.99 -54.24
CA LYS A 652 19.36 -61.31 -53.77
C LYS A 652 19.65 -62.80 -53.76
N ALA A 653 18.69 -63.65 -53.43
CA ALA A 653 18.85 -65.10 -53.57
C ALA A 653 18.96 -65.49 -55.05
N ARG A 654 18.13 -64.91 -55.92
CA ARG A 654 18.18 -65.07 -57.37
C ARG A 654 19.48 -64.51 -57.96
N SER A 655 19.93 -63.34 -57.53
CA SER A 655 21.23 -62.77 -57.90
C SER A 655 22.36 -63.64 -57.38
N SER A 656 22.29 -64.19 -56.16
CA SER A 656 23.29 -65.12 -55.63
C SER A 656 23.32 -66.45 -56.42
N ILE A 657 22.16 -66.96 -56.87
CA ILE A 657 22.06 -68.16 -57.72
C ILE A 657 22.55 -67.86 -59.14
N LEU A 658 22.24 -66.68 -59.69
CA LEU A 658 22.75 -66.24 -60.99
C LEU A 658 24.25 -65.93 -60.92
N GLU A 659 24.75 -65.35 -59.84
CA GLU A 659 26.17 -65.16 -59.53
C GLU A 659 26.86 -66.52 -59.36
N GLU A 660 26.18 -67.52 -58.80
CA GLU A 660 26.67 -68.91 -58.70
C GLU A 660 26.61 -69.67 -60.03
N GLN A 661 25.74 -69.30 -60.96
CA GLN A 661 25.76 -69.75 -62.36
C GLN A 661 26.72 -68.91 -63.24
N LEU A 662 27.11 -67.71 -62.78
CA LEU A 662 28.17 -66.87 -63.35
C LEU A 662 29.55 -67.17 -62.76
N LYS A 663 29.65 -67.92 -61.65
CA LYS A 663 30.87 -68.64 -61.27
C LYS A 663 31.19 -69.57 -62.44
N PRO A 664 32.32 -69.40 -63.14
CA PRO A 664 32.49 -69.99 -64.45
C PRO A 664 32.71 -71.50 -64.38
N ILE A 665 31.67 -72.29 -64.66
CA ILE A 665 31.83 -73.68 -65.13
C ILE A 665 32.50 -73.69 -66.52
N ASN A 666 32.34 -72.62 -67.31
CA ASN A 666 33.14 -72.34 -68.49
C ASN A 666 33.76 -70.94 -68.42
N ILE A 667 35.07 -70.88 -68.66
CA ILE A 667 35.87 -69.66 -68.66
C ILE A 667 35.58 -68.85 -69.95
N HIS A 668 35.91 -67.55 -69.96
CA HIS A 668 35.84 -66.60 -71.11
C HIS A 668 34.48 -65.93 -71.43
N ARG A 669 34.00 -65.02 -70.56
CA ARG A 669 33.16 -63.89 -71.04
C ARG A 669 33.25 -62.56 -70.27
N TRP A 670 34.29 -62.33 -69.47
CA TRP A 670 34.42 -61.11 -68.64
C TRP A 670 35.72 -60.38 -68.93
N ARG A 671 35.64 -59.07 -69.22
CA ARG A 671 36.77 -58.14 -69.34
C ARG A 671 36.64 -57.11 -68.22
N ARG A 672 37.69 -56.93 -67.42
CA ARG A 672 37.74 -55.87 -66.40
C ARG A 672 37.83 -54.51 -67.11
N LEU A 673 37.00 -53.55 -66.71
CA LEU A 673 37.10 -52.15 -67.17
C LEU A 673 37.88 -51.35 -66.13
N GLU A 674 38.80 -50.51 -66.60
CA GLU A 674 39.68 -49.73 -65.74
C GLU A 674 39.14 -48.31 -65.56
N GLY A 675 38.44 -48.10 -64.44
CA GLY A 675 38.09 -46.80 -63.91
C GLY A 675 38.20 -46.85 -62.40
N SER A 676 38.99 -45.94 -61.81
CA SER A 676 39.22 -45.90 -60.36
C SER A 676 38.34 -44.84 -59.71
N ASP A 677 37.37 -45.28 -58.91
CA ASP A 677 36.66 -44.40 -57.99
C ASP A 677 37.64 -43.71 -57.02
N PRO A 678 37.41 -42.45 -56.63
CA PRO A 678 38.19 -41.77 -55.60
C PRO A 678 38.21 -42.59 -54.31
N GLY A 679 39.38 -43.12 -53.96
CA GLY A 679 39.54 -44.02 -52.81
C GLY A 679 39.02 -43.39 -51.53
N LYS A 680 38.34 -44.18 -50.68
CA LYS A 680 37.60 -43.73 -49.47
C LYS A 680 38.37 -42.72 -48.60
N TYR A 681 39.70 -42.83 -48.54
CA TYR A 681 40.60 -41.89 -47.87
C TYR A 681 40.48 -40.44 -48.38
N GLN A 682 40.41 -40.21 -49.69
CA GLN A 682 40.28 -38.88 -50.28
C GLN A 682 38.92 -38.23 -49.93
N LEU A 683 37.85 -39.03 -49.90
CA LEU A 683 36.53 -38.58 -49.43
C LEU A 683 36.55 -38.20 -47.94
N ILE A 684 37.22 -39.01 -47.10
CA ILE A 684 37.40 -38.72 -45.66
C ILE A 684 38.20 -37.44 -45.45
N GLN A 685 39.33 -37.25 -46.16
CA GLN A 685 40.09 -35.99 -46.13
C GLN A 685 39.22 -34.79 -46.52
N LYS A 686 38.40 -34.91 -47.58
CA LYS A 686 37.51 -33.84 -48.02
C LYS A 686 36.46 -33.50 -46.96
N ILE A 687 35.83 -34.51 -46.34
CA ILE A 687 34.89 -34.34 -45.22
C ILE A 687 35.57 -33.63 -44.04
N GLN A 688 36.76 -34.07 -43.62
CA GLN A 688 37.51 -33.43 -42.52
C GLN A 688 37.90 -31.98 -42.84
N SER A 689 38.25 -31.68 -44.09
CA SER A 689 38.57 -30.30 -44.51
C SER A 689 37.34 -29.38 -44.43
N LEU A 690 36.16 -29.88 -44.81
CA LEU A 690 34.89 -29.16 -44.71
C LEU A 690 34.43 -29.00 -43.26
N GLN A 691 34.60 -30.02 -42.41
CA GLN A 691 34.31 -29.94 -40.97
C GLN A 691 35.17 -28.88 -40.27
N LYS A 692 36.49 -28.85 -40.54
CA LYS A 692 37.37 -27.79 -40.01
C LYS A 692 36.93 -26.39 -40.47
N ARG A 693 36.57 -26.24 -41.75
CA ARG A 693 36.08 -24.96 -42.30
C ARG A 693 34.74 -24.54 -41.71
N LEU A 694 33.86 -25.49 -41.40
CA LEU A 694 32.59 -25.24 -40.72
C LEU A 694 32.81 -24.71 -39.31
N ILE A 695 33.63 -25.41 -38.50
CA ILE A 695 33.93 -25.02 -37.11
C ILE A 695 34.47 -23.58 -37.03
N VAL A 696 35.44 -23.23 -37.88
CA VAL A 696 35.99 -21.86 -37.93
C VAL A 696 34.90 -20.84 -38.29
N LYS A 697 33.95 -21.17 -39.17
CA LYS A 697 32.82 -20.30 -39.50
C LYS A 697 31.72 -20.23 -38.44
N THR A 698 31.60 -21.23 -37.56
CA THR A 698 30.75 -21.15 -36.36
C THR A 698 31.37 -20.22 -35.33
N GLN A 699 32.68 -20.35 -35.05
CA GLN A 699 33.40 -19.46 -34.12
C GLN A 699 33.37 -18.00 -34.58
N GLU A 700 33.61 -17.76 -35.87
CA GLU A 700 33.46 -16.44 -36.51
C GLU A 700 32.04 -15.84 -36.42
N LEU A 701 31.02 -16.65 -36.14
CA LEU A 701 29.64 -16.19 -35.97
C LEU A 701 29.36 -15.89 -34.49
N GLU A 702 29.77 -16.76 -33.58
CA GLU A 702 29.72 -16.56 -32.12
C GLU A 702 30.43 -15.26 -31.69
N GLU A 703 31.63 -14.99 -32.23
CA GLU A 703 32.37 -13.74 -32.01
C GLU A 703 31.58 -12.49 -32.44
N ARG A 704 30.85 -12.59 -33.56
CA ARG A 704 30.04 -11.47 -34.09
C ARG A 704 28.75 -11.27 -33.28
N GLU A 705 28.13 -12.34 -32.80
CA GLU A 705 26.96 -12.25 -31.91
C GLU A 705 27.32 -11.63 -30.56
N LEU A 706 28.45 -12.01 -29.95
CA LEU A 706 28.95 -11.38 -28.72
C LEU A 706 29.19 -9.88 -28.90
N LEU A 707 29.88 -9.49 -29.97
CA LEU A 707 30.18 -8.09 -30.27
C LEU A 707 28.89 -7.30 -30.55
N LEU A 708 27.88 -7.91 -31.18
CA LEU A 708 26.56 -7.29 -31.38
C LEU A 708 25.83 -7.08 -30.05
N GLN A 709 25.81 -8.06 -29.15
CA GLN A 709 25.23 -7.91 -27.80
C GLN A 709 25.91 -6.79 -26.99
N GLU A 710 27.22 -6.58 -27.14
CA GLU A 710 27.91 -5.42 -26.54
C GLU A 710 27.44 -4.09 -27.11
N LYS A 711 27.24 -3.99 -28.43
CA LYS A 711 26.71 -2.76 -29.05
C LYS A 711 25.27 -2.50 -28.66
N GLU A 712 24.44 -3.53 -28.50
CA GLU A 712 23.06 -3.38 -28.00
C GLU A 712 23.02 -2.88 -26.56
N LYS A 713 23.86 -3.42 -25.66
CA LYS A 713 23.99 -2.92 -24.27
C LYS A 713 24.39 -1.44 -24.25
N LEU A 714 25.45 -1.08 -24.98
CA LEU A 714 25.92 0.31 -25.08
C LEU A 714 24.87 1.25 -25.69
N TYR A 715 24.09 0.79 -26.68
CA TYR A 715 22.99 1.57 -27.26
C TYR A 715 21.84 1.79 -26.26
N VAL A 716 21.48 0.77 -25.49
CA VAL A 716 20.47 0.88 -24.42
C VAL A 716 20.94 1.80 -23.30
N GLU A 717 22.21 1.74 -22.89
CA GLU A 717 22.81 2.65 -21.92
C GLU A 717 22.80 4.10 -22.44
N LEU A 718 23.23 4.33 -23.68
CA LEU A 718 23.21 5.65 -24.30
C LEU A 718 21.77 6.22 -24.37
N LYS A 719 20.79 5.38 -24.70
CA LYS A 719 19.36 5.75 -24.72
C LYS A 719 18.85 6.15 -23.32
N HIS A 720 19.27 5.46 -22.25
CA HIS A 720 18.94 5.85 -20.87
C HIS A 720 19.63 7.17 -20.46
N VAL A 721 20.88 7.40 -20.88
CA VAL A 721 21.60 8.65 -20.61
C VAL A 721 20.94 9.82 -21.36
N LEU A 722 20.51 9.63 -22.60
CA LEU A 722 19.78 10.64 -23.37
C LEU A 722 18.40 10.93 -22.78
N ALA A 723 17.64 9.91 -22.37
CA ALA A 723 16.33 10.09 -21.72
C ALA A 723 16.41 10.82 -20.35
N ARG A 724 17.58 10.85 -19.71
CA ARG A 724 17.84 11.62 -18.48
C ARG A 724 18.24 13.08 -18.75
N ARG A 725 18.55 13.47 -19.99
CA ARG A 725 18.85 14.86 -20.34
C ARG A 725 17.53 15.61 -20.58
N PRO A 726 17.37 16.84 -20.04
CA PRO A 726 16.18 17.63 -20.33
C PRO A 726 16.14 17.96 -21.84
N GLY A 727 14.97 17.78 -22.46
CA GLY A 727 14.79 17.91 -23.91
C GLY A 727 14.95 19.35 -24.43
N PRO A 728 14.95 19.55 -25.77
CA PRO A 728 15.12 20.87 -26.38
C PRO A 728 14.08 21.90 -25.88
N GLU A 729 12.85 21.46 -25.59
CA GLU A 729 11.80 22.29 -24.99
C GLU A 729 12.24 22.94 -23.66
N ALA A 730 13.02 22.24 -22.84
CA ALA A 730 13.51 22.78 -21.58
C ALA A 730 14.61 23.84 -21.79
N ALA A 731 15.42 23.69 -22.85
CA ALA A 731 16.39 24.72 -23.25
C ALA A 731 15.66 25.98 -23.77
N GLU A 732 14.61 25.82 -24.57
CA GLU A 732 13.73 26.92 -24.98
C GLU A 732 13.04 27.60 -23.79
N GLN A 733 12.46 26.84 -22.86
CA GLN A 733 11.83 27.39 -21.65
C GLN A 733 12.84 28.19 -20.83
N LEU A 734 14.05 27.67 -20.62
CA LEU A 734 15.12 28.36 -19.90
C LEU A 734 15.54 29.65 -20.63
N GLN A 735 15.62 29.64 -21.96
CA GLN A 735 15.86 30.85 -22.76
C GLN A 735 14.73 31.87 -22.61
N ARG A 736 13.45 31.45 -22.68
CA ARG A 736 12.26 32.31 -22.48
C ARG A 736 12.26 32.93 -21.07
N TYR A 737 12.67 32.18 -20.04
CA TYR A 737 12.84 32.71 -18.68
C TYR A 737 14.00 33.72 -18.60
N GLN A 738 15.14 33.49 -19.25
CA GLN A 738 16.23 34.48 -19.30
C GLN A 738 15.79 35.80 -19.95
N TRP A 739 15.04 35.76 -21.05
CA TRP A 739 14.45 36.97 -21.67
C TRP A 739 13.48 37.68 -20.70
N THR A 740 12.58 36.92 -20.07
CA THR A 740 11.61 37.46 -19.11
C THR A 740 12.30 38.15 -17.92
N ILE A 741 13.38 37.55 -17.39
CA ILE A 741 14.19 38.12 -16.31
C ILE A 741 14.86 39.41 -16.78
N ARG A 742 15.52 39.42 -17.96
CA ARG A 742 16.18 40.61 -18.51
C ARG A 742 15.23 41.81 -18.62
N ASP A 743 14.01 41.61 -19.11
CA ASP A 743 13.02 42.69 -19.24
C ASP A 743 12.41 43.12 -17.90
N ARG A 744 12.26 42.20 -16.93
CA ARG A 744 11.93 42.57 -15.55
C ARG A 744 13.06 43.39 -14.90
N THR A 745 14.33 43.06 -15.15
CA THR A 745 15.48 43.86 -14.69
C THR A 745 15.51 45.26 -15.32
N LYS A 746 15.19 45.39 -16.63
CA LYS A 746 15.04 46.72 -17.27
C LYS A 746 13.95 47.55 -16.58
N LYS A 747 12.76 46.97 -16.36
CA LYS A 747 11.65 47.65 -15.69
C LYS A 747 11.97 48.05 -14.25
N LEU A 748 12.66 47.19 -13.49
CA LEU A 748 13.15 47.52 -12.15
C LEU A 748 14.15 48.69 -12.16
N LYS A 749 15.07 48.74 -13.13
CA LYS A 749 16.01 49.88 -13.27
C LYS A 749 15.29 51.20 -13.59
N ALA A 750 14.25 51.18 -14.44
CA ALA A 750 13.43 52.36 -14.70
C ALA A 750 12.70 52.84 -13.44
N LEU A 751 11.97 51.96 -12.75
CA LEU A 751 11.28 52.27 -11.49
C LEU A 751 12.24 52.76 -10.39
N THR A 752 13.46 52.24 -10.35
CA THR A 752 14.49 52.69 -9.39
C THR A 752 14.97 54.10 -9.72
N ALA A 753 15.12 54.45 -11.01
CA ALA A 753 15.45 55.82 -11.42
C ALA A 753 14.30 56.80 -11.16
N GLU A 754 13.05 56.40 -11.41
CA GLU A 754 11.85 57.18 -11.08
C GLU A 754 11.75 57.47 -9.57
N LEU A 755 11.95 56.45 -8.73
CA LEU A 755 12.03 56.62 -7.27
C LEU A 755 13.15 57.57 -6.84
N LEU A 756 14.34 57.47 -7.46
CA LEU A 756 15.49 58.33 -7.14
C LEU A 756 15.21 59.80 -7.50
N ILE A 757 14.51 60.06 -8.61
CA ILE A 757 14.04 61.40 -9.00
C ILE A 757 13.00 61.94 -8.00
N LEU A 758 12.06 61.09 -7.55
CA LEU A 758 11.07 61.47 -6.52
C LEU A 758 11.73 61.77 -5.16
N ASP A 759 12.74 60.99 -4.77
CA ASP A 759 13.52 61.21 -3.54
C ASP A 759 14.36 62.49 -3.59
N LEU A 760 14.91 62.84 -4.75
CA LEU A 760 15.58 64.14 -4.95
C LEU A 760 14.57 65.29 -4.83
N ARG A 761 13.41 65.19 -5.48
CA ARG A 761 12.35 66.20 -5.41
C ARG A 761 11.77 66.36 -4.00
N MET A 762 11.69 65.28 -3.22
CA MET A 762 11.33 65.35 -1.80
C MET A 762 12.42 66.01 -0.93
N LYS A 763 13.70 65.91 -1.30
CA LYS A 763 14.78 66.65 -0.61
C LYS A 763 14.74 68.13 -0.96
N GLU A 764 14.49 68.48 -2.22
CA GLU A 764 14.24 69.86 -2.67
C GLU A 764 13.10 70.49 -1.86
N PHE A 765 11.91 69.87 -1.84
CA PHE A 765 10.77 70.38 -1.05
C PHE A 765 11.05 70.47 0.46
N LYS A 766 11.85 69.56 1.03
CA LYS A 766 12.27 69.68 2.44
C LYS A 766 13.20 70.87 2.68
N SER A 767 14.12 71.15 1.76
CA SER A 767 14.99 72.32 1.84
C SER A 767 14.24 73.65 1.61
N GLU A 768 13.27 73.66 0.71
CA GLU A 768 12.35 74.80 0.48
C GLU A 768 11.52 75.08 1.76
N ASN A 769 10.91 74.04 2.35
CA ASN A 769 10.19 74.16 3.61
C ASN A 769 11.08 74.68 4.75
N GLN A 770 12.30 74.18 4.89
CA GLN A 770 13.25 74.69 5.89
C GLN A 770 13.63 76.16 5.64
N ARG A 771 13.74 76.60 4.37
CA ARG A 771 13.97 78.02 4.06
C ARG A 771 12.76 78.86 4.48
N LEU A 772 11.55 78.42 4.15
CA LEU A 772 10.28 79.08 4.52
C LEU A 772 10.04 79.12 6.04
N GLU A 773 10.41 78.06 6.77
CA GLU A 773 10.36 78.04 8.24
C GLU A 773 11.31 79.07 8.87
N ASN A 774 12.53 79.20 8.32
CA ASN A 774 13.51 80.21 8.75
C ASN A 774 13.07 81.64 8.38
N GLU A 775 12.49 81.85 7.19
CA GLU A 775 11.87 83.12 6.79
C GLU A 775 10.72 83.50 7.73
N LEU A 776 9.83 82.55 8.05
CA LEU A 776 8.72 82.73 8.99
C LEU A 776 9.22 83.05 10.41
N ALA A 777 10.29 82.39 10.88
CA ALA A 777 10.91 82.67 12.16
C ALA A 777 11.50 84.09 12.22
N ASN A 778 12.19 84.52 11.16
CA ASN A 778 12.70 85.89 11.04
C ASN A 778 11.57 86.94 11.01
N VAL A 779 10.47 86.68 10.30
CA VAL A 779 9.29 87.57 10.29
C VAL A 779 8.64 87.65 11.67
N LYS A 780 8.52 86.53 12.39
CA LYS A 780 8.03 86.50 13.78
C LYS A 780 8.93 87.32 14.72
N TYR A 781 10.25 87.14 14.64
CA TYR A 781 11.23 87.91 15.42
C TYR A 781 11.13 89.42 15.14
N LEU A 782 11.01 89.81 13.86
CA LEU A 782 10.83 91.22 13.47
C LEU A 782 9.49 91.80 13.97
N HIS A 783 8.41 91.02 13.97
CA HIS A 783 7.14 91.41 14.57
C HIS A 783 7.25 91.61 16.09
N GLN A 784 7.89 90.67 16.78
CA GLN A 784 8.07 90.71 18.23
C GLN A 784 8.97 91.89 18.65
N LYS A 785 10.01 92.19 17.87
CA LYS A 785 10.85 93.40 18.03
C LYS A 785 10.05 94.69 17.81
N LYS A 786 9.17 94.75 16.81
CA LYS A 786 8.28 95.92 16.61
C LYS A 786 7.28 96.09 17.76
N ALA A 787 6.69 95.00 18.26
CA ALA A 787 5.78 95.07 19.41
C ALA A 787 6.47 95.63 20.67
N LEU A 788 7.71 95.19 20.93
CA LEU A 788 8.54 95.72 22.02
C LEU A 788 8.88 97.21 21.84
N GLN A 789 9.13 97.68 20.61
CA GLN A 789 9.37 99.11 20.35
C GLN A 789 8.12 99.97 20.56
N VAL A 790 6.93 99.49 20.17
CA VAL A 790 5.66 100.23 20.40
C VAL A 790 5.32 100.30 21.89
N GLY A 791 5.62 99.25 22.66
CA GLY A 791 5.44 99.25 24.13
C GLY A 791 6.27 100.32 24.86
N PHE A 792 7.43 100.68 24.32
CA PHE A 792 8.30 101.75 24.87
C PHE A 792 7.89 103.18 24.49
N THR A 793 6.80 103.35 23.72
CA THR A 793 6.22 104.65 23.36
C THR A 793 4.87 104.94 24.04
N CYS A 794 4.53 104.18 25.09
CA CYS A 794 3.28 104.32 25.85
C CYS A 794 3.48 104.34 27.39
N MET A 795 4.70 104.68 27.81
CA MET A 795 5.06 105.18 29.15
C MET A 795 5.85 106.48 28.97
#